data_AF-A0A0V1EQU9-F1
#
_entry.id   AF-A0A0V1EQU9-F1
#
_cell.length_a   1.000
_cell.length_b   1.000
_cell.length_c   1.000
_cell.angle_alpha   90.00
_cell.angle_beta   90.00
_cell.angle_gamma   90.00
#
_symmetry.space_group_name_H-M   'P 1'
#
loop_
_entity.id
_entity.type
_entity.pdbx_description
1 polymer ?
#
loop_
_entity_poly.entity_id
_entity_poly.type
_entity_poly.pdbx_seq_one_letter_code
_entity_poly.pdbx_strand_id
1 'polypeptide(L)'
;LMTLVKEQPQWEDIHYAVSLGLDSYFEQELTNIDRVINLKSRPEGWTPLHLAVKAGNLKLLEKLIYLGADIKAVDRNARNAFHLARKTNIIKLLANYLNSADLKVLVNQSDIDFMTPLHYAVREGTDAAIQALIQIGAKHSSSTPPFHLAIKMKNLSQIKCFLENDPSVLEEKDTLTGNTALHTTYDLKILHLLLNYVKNEATVNTLNNKNETPLLVQIQQSDALSNIVALIAHGADVNASRYADHFTALHLAVTKQQLAYVKALFVFSADSSKVTKSGKTALQIALELEKRNQSDISREIVSCIETYEKRYCLQDFEFLQSGSESMQFDDWCKFSRMLNVKKVIQQFTDDNVMTENLISFDGGGIRGLITIQMLMLIEQAVGSDWFKSFQWVAGSSTGCIIAVGLCLGCSLDRMQRLYFQLKDIVFCGTKPYSEEGLENFLKQEFGTREIASIMPRKLIVTATNALTRPAKLKLFRSYQFPHSLQTADEDMQSDNPPLPIWKVIRSSCAAPFYFPPLDGIYIDGGLMSNNPSLELMTEINRMNTVMNFKKQKISNIGCFLSLGTGRTRTTEAYAPDFKSSWSIFDKLFHFKEFVTMLYTQCCQTDGCVVDRCRAWCESLGAAYFRLTPEINDLSLDETDDSRLIDACWETIQNHVLHLEMWTFITELQCSRSRGVSFGRIIIKESVHHNSSPCFKAAKLSYEVEFTTGMRSAIACLLGVGATK
;
A
#
# COMPACT_ATOMS: atom_id res chain seq x y z
N LEU A 1 -18.15 42.87 -40.53
CA LEU A 1 -17.76 44.29 -40.45
C LEU A 1 -18.74 45.11 -39.60
N MET A 2 -20.00 45.30 -40.00
CA MET A 2 -20.97 46.14 -39.26
C MET A 2 -21.13 45.78 -37.77
N THR A 3 -21.13 44.49 -37.43
CA THR A 3 -21.17 44.04 -36.03
C THR A 3 -19.90 44.41 -35.27
N LEU A 4 -18.72 44.18 -35.87
CA LEU A 4 -17.42 44.47 -35.26
C LEU A 4 -17.21 45.98 -35.04
N VAL A 5 -17.67 46.81 -35.97
CA VAL A 5 -17.63 48.28 -35.83
C VAL A 5 -18.54 48.76 -34.69
N LYS A 6 -19.70 48.11 -34.49
CA LYS A 6 -20.58 48.41 -33.34
C LYS A 6 -19.95 47.99 -32.01
N GLU A 7 -19.30 46.82 -31.99
CA GLU A 7 -18.64 46.29 -30.79
C GLU A 7 -17.39 47.09 -30.43
N GLN A 8 -16.66 47.57 -31.43
CA GLN A 8 -15.36 48.20 -31.26
C GLN A 8 -15.27 49.49 -32.08
N PRO A 9 -16.01 50.56 -31.74
CA PRO A 9 -16.14 51.76 -32.56
C PRO A 9 -14.89 52.65 -32.59
N GLN A 10 -13.91 52.38 -31.72
CA GLN A 10 -12.67 53.16 -31.61
C GLN A 10 -11.46 52.47 -32.27
N TRP A 11 -11.71 51.39 -33.00
CA TRP A 11 -10.67 50.71 -33.77
C TRP A 11 -10.40 51.46 -35.08
N GLU A 12 -9.13 51.56 -35.45
CA GLU A 12 -8.72 52.04 -36.78
C GLU A 12 -8.91 50.95 -37.84
N ASP A 13 -8.93 51.36 -39.11
CA ASP A 13 -9.04 50.52 -40.30
C ASP A 13 -8.19 49.24 -40.28
N ILE A 14 -6.91 49.35 -39.91
CA ILE A 14 -5.99 48.21 -39.83
C ILE A 14 -6.42 47.15 -38.81
N HIS A 15 -7.03 47.55 -37.69
CA HIS A 15 -7.50 46.62 -36.67
C HIS A 15 -8.69 45.81 -37.18
N TYR A 16 -9.62 46.46 -37.90
CA TYR A 16 -10.71 45.76 -38.56
C TYR A 16 -10.20 44.85 -39.69
N ALA A 17 -9.25 45.32 -40.50
CA ALA A 17 -8.65 44.55 -41.57
C ALA A 17 -8.02 43.26 -41.05
N VAL A 18 -7.23 43.34 -39.98
CA VAL A 18 -6.63 42.15 -39.36
C VAL A 18 -7.66 41.23 -38.74
N SER A 19 -8.60 41.78 -37.97
CA SER A 19 -9.63 40.98 -37.28
C SER A 19 -10.54 40.23 -38.25
N LEU A 20 -10.71 40.75 -39.48
CA LEU A 20 -11.50 40.13 -40.54
C LEU A 20 -10.66 39.29 -41.52
N GLY A 21 -9.32 39.31 -41.41
CA GLY A 21 -8.41 38.59 -42.31
C GLY A 21 -8.36 39.14 -43.73
N LEU A 22 -8.49 40.47 -43.90
CA LEU A 22 -8.53 41.13 -45.20
C LEU A 22 -7.11 41.38 -45.74
N ASP A 23 -6.56 40.41 -46.47
CA ASP A 23 -5.20 40.50 -47.01
C ASP A 23 -5.00 41.63 -48.03
N SER A 24 -6.07 42.00 -48.75
CA SER A 24 -6.08 43.07 -49.76
C SER A 24 -5.81 44.46 -49.19
N TYR A 25 -6.11 44.68 -47.89
CA TYR A 25 -5.80 45.93 -47.21
C TYR A 25 -4.30 46.23 -47.25
N PHE A 26 -3.49 45.21 -47.00
CA PHE A 26 -2.03 45.32 -46.97
C PHE A 26 -1.41 45.50 -48.36
N GLU A 27 -2.16 45.26 -49.43
CA GLU A 27 -1.69 45.49 -50.81
C GLU A 27 -1.96 46.93 -51.26
N GLN A 28 -3.00 47.57 -50.72
CA GLN A 28 -3.42 48.93 -51.07
C GLN A 28 -2.70 50.01 -50.25
N GLU A 29 -2.41 49.75 -48.96
CA GLU A 29 -1.83 50.73 -48.02
C GLU A 29 -0.30 50.58 -47.80
N LEU A 30 0.43 49.98 -48.76
CA LEU A 30 1.87 49.71 -48.62
C LEU A 30 2.71 50.95 -48.31
N THR A 31 2.29 52.13 -48.79
CA THR A 31 3.03 53.39 -48.63
C THR A 31 2.94 54.00 -47.23
N ASN A 32 1.93 53.63 -46.43
CA ASN A 32 1.73 54.13 -45.07
C ASN A 32 1.94 53.05 -44.00
N ILE A 33 2.37 51.85 -44.40
CA ILE A 33 2.38 50.67 -43.52
C ILE A 33 3.20 50.90 -42.24
N ASP A 34 4.35 51.57 -42.33
CA ASP A 34 5.22 51.87 -41.18
C ASP A 34 4.52 52.69 -40.09
N ARG A 35 3.55 53.53 -40.47
CA ARG A 35 2.79 54.35 -39.51
C ARG A 35 1.67 53.57 -38.84
N VAL A 36 1.12 52.55 -39.50
CA VAL A 36 -0.09 51.85 -39.06
C VAL A 36 0.18 50.49 -38.42
N ILE A 37 1.27 49.80 -38.82
CA ILE A 37 1.56 48.40 -38.47
C ILE A 37 1.67 48.13 -36.96
N ASN A 38 2.07 49.15 -36.19
CA ASN A 38 2.24 49.08 -34.74
C ASN A 38 1.25 49.97 -33.96
N LEU A 39 0.17 50.45 -34.61
CA LEU A 39 -0.86 51.23 -33.92
C LEU A 39 -1.53 50.39 -32.84
N LYS A 40 -1.85 51.03 -31.71
CA LYS A 40 -2.55 50.39 -30.59
C LYS A 40 -4.03 50.74 -30.63
N SER A 41 -4.88 49.72 -30.61
CA SER A 41 -6.33 49.88 -30.53
C SER A 41 -6.75 50.59 -29.24
N ARG A 42 -7.95 51.19 -29.24
CA ARG A 42 -8.61 51.68 -28.02
C ARG A 42 -9.91 50.92 -27.82
N PRO A 43 -10.25 50.53 -26.57
CA PRO A 43 -9.52 50.76 -25.33
C PRO A 43 -8.48 49.69 -24.96
N GLU A 44 -8.30 48.60 -25.71
CA GLU A 44 -7.50 47.45 -25.24
C GLU A 44 -5.98 47.63 -25.40
N GLY A 45 -5.55 48.50 -26.31
CA GLY A 45 -4.14 48.68 -26.65
C GLY A 45 -3.56 47.54 -27.50
N TRP A 46 -4.39 46.79 -28.21
CA TRP A 46 -3.93 45.70 -29.07
C TRP A 46 -3.29 46.24 -30.35
N THR A 47 -2.16 45.67 -30.74
CA THR A 47 -1.56 45.94 -32.05
C THR A 47 -2.22 45.04 -33.11
N PRO A 48 -2.09 45.38 -34.41
CA PRO A 48 -2.38 44.46 -35.51
C PRO A 48 -1.80 43.06 -35.27
N LEU A 49 -0.57 42.95 -34.75
CA LEU A 49 0.05 41.68 -34.39
C LEU A 49 -0.76 40.91 -33.32
N HIS A 50 -1.15 41.57 -32.21
CA HIS A 50 -1.96 40.95 -31.15
C HIS A 50 -3.28 40.37 -31.68
N LEU A 51 -3.96 41.11 -32.57
CA LEU A 51 -5.20 40.66 -33.21
C LEU A 51 -4.97 39.43 -34.09
N ALA A 52 -3.91 39.43 -34.90
CA ALA A 52 -3.57 38.30 -35.78
C ALA A 52 -3.23 37.02 -34.98
N VAL A 53 -2.48 37.18 -33.89
CA VAL A 53 -2.15 36.09 -32.97
C VAL A 53 -3.41 35.51 -32.32
N LYS A 54 -4.30 36.37 -31.81
CA LYS A 54 -5.57 35.96 -31.19
C LYS A 54 -6.51 35.27 -32.19
N ALA A 55 -6.57 35.76 -33.43
CA ALA A 55 -7.32 35.13 -34.51
C ALA A 55 -6.72 33.78 -34.94
N GLY A 56 -5.43 33.56 -34.66
CA GLY A 56 -4.71 32.34 -35.02
C GLY A 56 -4.56 32.16 -36.54
N ASN A 57 -4.50 33.27 -37.28
CA ASN A 57 -4.26 33.31 -38.72
C ASN A 57 -2.75 33.39 -39.00
N LEU A 58 -2.15 32.23 -39.28
CA LEU A 58 -0.70 32.08 -39.43
C LEU A 58 -0.14 32.87 -40.63
N LYS A 59 -0.83 32.86 -41.78
CA LYS A 59 -0.37 33.56 -42.99
C LYS A 59 -0.34 35.07 -42.78
N LEU A 60 -1.40 35.61 -42.18
CA LEU A 60 -1.49 37.02 -41.87
C LEU A 60 -0.45 37.43 -40.82
N LEU A 61 -0.20 36.57 -39.82
CA LEU A 61 0.84 36.81 -38.83
C LEU A 61 2.24 36.88 -39.47
N GLU A 62 2.59 35.95 -40.36
CA GLU A 62 3.84 35.98 -41.13
C GLU A 62 3.98 37.27 -41.95
N LYS A 63 2.90 37.67 -42.64
CA LYS A 63 2.87 38.91 -43.42
C LYS A 63 3.10 40.14 -42.54
N LEU A 64 2.45 40.23 -41.38
CA LEU A 64 2.63 41.35 -40.44
C LEU A 64 4.06 41.43 -39.90
N ILE A 65 4.67 40.29 -39.55
CA ILE A 65 6.07 40.25 -39.08
C ILE A 65 7.02 40.70 -40.21
N TYR A 66 6.80 40.25 -41.44
CA TYR A 66 7.59 40.67 -42.61
C TYR A 66 7.46 42.18 -42.88
N LEU A 67 6.28 42.76 -42.63
CA LEU A 67 6.00 44.19 -42.76
C LEU A 67 6.48 45.04 -41.57
N GLY A 68 7.24 44.47 -40.63
CA GLY A 68 7.86 45.22 -39.53
C GLY A 68 6.99 45.38 -38.27
N ALA A 69 5.99 44.51 -38.07
CA ALA A 69 5.24 44.48 -36.81
C ALA A 69 6.16 44.13 -35.62
N ASP A 70 6.04 44.89 -34.53
CA ASP A 70 6.83 44.71 -33.32
C ASP A 70 6.29 43.55 -32.46
N ILE A 71 7.05 42.45 -32.43
CA ILE A 71 6.75 41.26 -31.63
C ILE A 71 6.85 41.53 -30.12
N LYS A 72 7.65 42.53 -29.72
CA LYS A 72 7.89 42.90 -28.32
C LYS A 72 6.82 43.84 -27.76
N ALA A 73 5.89 44.30 -28.60
CA ALA A 73 4.83 45.19 -28.18
C ALA A 73 3.96 44.55 -27.08
N VAL A 74 3.50 45.39 -26.15
CA VAL A 74 2.58 44.99 -25.09
C VAL A 74 1.30 45.82 -25.12
N ASP A 75 0.18 45.18 -24.77
CA ASP A 75 -1.11 45.85 -24.64
C ASP A 75 -1.25 46.63 -23.31
N ARG A 76 -2.44 47.17 -23.02
CA ARG A 76 -2.67 47.94 -21.78
C ARG A 76 -2.54 47.11 -20.51
N ASN A 77 -2.70 45.80 -20.58
CA ASN A 77 -2.55 44.89 -19.45
C ASN A 77 -1.12 44.33 -19.38
N ALA A 78 -0.18 44.91 -20.12
CA ALA A 78 1.20 44.42 -20.24
C ALA A 78 1.33 43.02 -20.87
N ARG A 79 0.31 42.56 -21.61
CA ARG A 79 0.35 41.28 -22.32
C ARG A 79 1.08 41.44 -23.66
N ASN A 80 2.02 40.54 -23.93
CA ASN A 80 2.70 40.44 -25.21
C ASN A 80 2.02 39.39 -26.13
N ALA A 81 2.55 39.23 -27.35
CA ALA A 81 2.03 38.27 -28.33
C ALA A 81 1.90 36.82 -27.80
N PHE A 82 2.84 36.33 -26.98
CA PHE A 82 2.77 34.96 -26.44
C PHE A 82 1.59 34.73 -25.50
N HIS A 83 1.14 35.76 -24.77
CA HIS A 83 -0.03 35.64 -23.88
C HIS A 83 -1.32 35.32 -24.65
N LEU A 84 -1.40 35.77 -25.91
CA LEU A 84 -2.58 35.58 -26.76
C LEU A 84 -2.46 34.34 -27.67
N ALA A 85 -1.29 33.71 -27.71
CA ALA A 85 -1.00 32.61 -28.61
C ALA A 85 -1.55 31.28 -28.08
N ARG A 86 -2.68 30.83 -28.65
CA ARG A 86 -3.35 29.57 -28.25
C ARG A 86 -2.96 28.35 -29.09
N LYS A 87 -2.29 28.54 -30.23
CA LYS A 87 -1.91 27.48 -31.16
C LYS A 87 -0.39 27.28 -31.22
N THR A 88 0.04 26.03 -31.23
CA THR A 88 1.46 25.62 -31.30
C THR A 88 2.21 26.23 -32.48
N ASN A 89 1.59 26.31 -33.65
CA ASN A 89 2.22 26.87 -34.85
C ASN A 89 2.47 28.38 -34.73
N ILE A 90 1.57 29.12 -34.08
CA ILE A 90 1.74 30.55 -33.81
C ILE A 90 2.88 30.77 -32.80
N ILE A 91 2.92 29.97 -31.72
CA ILE A 91 3.99 30.05 -30.71
C ILE A 91 5.36 29.79 -31.34
N LYS A 92 5.48 28.73 -32.15
CA LYS A 92 6.73 28.38 -32.85
C LYS A 92 7.14 29.47 -33.85
N LEU A 93 6.19 30.05 -34.58
CA LEU A 93 6.47 31.13 -35.51
C LEU A 93 7.05 32.34 -34.79
N LEU A 94 6.37 32.83 -33.74
CA LEU A 94 6.85 33.98 -32.95
C LEU A 94 8.24 33.71 -32.37
N ALA A 95 8.50 32.49 -31.89
CA ALA A 95 9.80 32.11 -31.35
C ALA A 95 10.93 32.14 -32.40
N ASN A 96 10.65 31.76 -33.66
CA ASN A 96 11.65 31.73 -34.73
C ASN A 96 12.14 33.13 -35.16
N TYR A 97 11.34 34.17 -34.94
CA TYR A 97 11.69 35.55 -35.29
C TYR A 97 12.33 36.34 -34.14
N LEU A 98 12.60 35.70 -33.00
CA LEU A 98 13.22 36.32 -31.83
C LEU A 98 14.61 35.72 -31.58
N ASN A 99 15.54 36.54 -31.09
CA ASN A 99 16.79 36.01 -30.54
C ASN A 99 16.53 35.34 -29.18
N SER A 100 17.50 34.54 -28.71
CA SER A 100 17.35 33.75 -27.47
C SER A 100 17.13 34.60 -26.21
N ALA A 101 17.71 35.80 -26.15
CA ALA A 101 17.58 36.71 -25.01
C ALA A 101 16.16 37.31 -24.93
N ASP A 102 15.67 37.85 -26.04
CA ASP A 102 14.33 38.43 -26.16
C ASP A 102 13.24 37.38 -25.96
N LEU A 103 13.42 36.19 -26.55
CA LEU A 103 12.50 35.08 -26.38
C LEU A 103 12.33 34.71 -24.91
N LYS A 104 13.45 34.52 -24.18
CA LYS A 104 13.44 34.13 -22.77
C LYS A 104 12.73 35.17 -21.89
N VAL A 105 12.85 36.45 -22.22
CA VAL A 105 12.15 37.53 -21.51
C VAL A 105 10.65 37.47 -21.81
N LEU A 106 10.26 37.43 -23.09
CA LEU A 106 8.86 37.51 -23.49
C LEU A 106 8.01 36.31 -23.06
N VAL A 107 8.55 35.09 -23.14
CA VAL A 107 7.81 33.87 -22.75
C VAL A 107 7.58 33.76 -21.23
N ASN A 108 8.33 34.54 -20.44
CA ASN A 108 8.28 34.56 -18.98
C ASN A 108 7.77 35.87 -18.40
N GLN A 109 7.45 36.85 -19.25
CA GLN A 109 6.90 38.12 -18.82
C GLN A 109 5.50 37.89 -18.24
N SER A 110 5.22 38.52 -17.10
CA SER A 110 3.88 38.51 -16.50
C SER A 110 3.10 39.77 -16.88
N ASP A 111 1.79 39.63 -17.00
CA ASP A 111 0.86 40.73 -17.12
C ASP A 111 0.62 41.43 -15.76
N ILE A 112 -0.30 42.41 -15.74
CA ILE A 112 -0.66 43.17 -14.52
C ILE A 112 -1.25 42.30 -13.40
N ASP A 113 -1.78 41.12 -13.73
CA ASP A 113 -2.35 40.15 -12.79
C ASP A 113 -1.33 39.05 -12.42
N PHE A 114 -0.04 39.27 -12.75
CA PHE A 114 1.06 38.33 -12.57
C PHE A 114 0.93 37.02 -13.38
N MET A 115 0.14 37.03 -14.45
CA MET A 115 -0.09 35.86 -15.30
C MET A 115 0.88 35.88 -16.48
N THR A 116 1.61 34.77 -16.65
CA THR A 116 2.53 34.53 -17.79
C THR A 116 1.80 33.87 -18.97
N PRO A 117 2.39 33.81 -20.18
CA PRO A 117 1.83 33.08 -21.32
C PRO A 117 1.43 31.63 -21.00
N LEU A 118 2.19 30.95 -20.14
CA LEU A 118 1.92 29.57 -19.74
C LEU A 118 0.61 29.45 -18.95
N HIS A 119 0.21 30.47 -18.17
CA HIS A 119 -1.09 30.48 -17.49
C HIS A 119 -2.25 30.60 -18.47
N TYR A 120 -2.11 31.46 -19.48
CA TYR A 120 -3.14 31.62 -20.51
C TYR A 120 -3.30 30.33 -21.32
N ALA A 121 -2.20 29.61 -21.60
CA ALA A 121 -2.25 28.30 -22.22
C ALA A 121 -3.00 27.26 -21.37
N VAL A 122 -2.82 27.29 -20.04
CA VAL A 122 -3.59 26.43 -19.11
C VAL A 122 -5.07 26.79 -19.11
N ARG A 123 -5.42 28.09 -19.03
CA ARG A 123 -6.81 28.56 -18.94
C ARG A 123 -7.60 28.37 -20.22
N GLU A 124 -7.00 28.65 -21.36
CA GLU A 124 -7.70 28.86 -22.63
C GLU A 124 -7.04 28.16 -23.83
N GLY A 125 -5.87 27.54 -23.62
CA GLY A 125 -5.08 26.89 -24.67
C GLY A 125 -5.29 25.39 -24.76
N THR A 126 -4.41 24.74 -25.52
CA THR A 126 -4.37 23.28 -25.72
C THR A 126 -3.12 22.69 -25.07
N ASP A 127 -3.14 21.38 -24.78
CA ASP A 127 -1.97 20.65 -24.26
C ASP A 127 -0.74 20.86 -25.15
N ALA A 128 -0.93 20.89 -26.48
CA ALA A 128 0.12 21.15 -27.46
C ALA A 128 0.68 22.59 -27.38
N ALA A 129 -0.10 23.57 -26.93
CA ALA A 129 0.39 24.93 -26.69
C ALA A 129 1.22 24.99 -25.40
N ILE A 130 0.81 24.28 -24.35
CA ILE A 130 1.59 24.13 -23.10
C ILE A 130 2.95 23.51 -23.40
N GLN A 131 2.98 22.38 -24.13
CA GLN A 131 4.22 21.73 -24.56
C GLN A 131 5.13 22.68 -25.35
N ALA A 132 4.56 23.43 -26.30
CA ALA A 132 5.34 24.36 -27.11
C ALA A 132 5.99 25.46 -26.26
N LEU A 133 5.24 26.03 -25.31
CA LEU A 133 5.75 27.07 -24.41
C LEU A 133 6.86 26.54 -23.49
N ILE A 134 6.69 25.34 -22.93
CA ILE A 134 7.72 24.69 -22.10
C ILE A 134 9.00 24.44 -22.93
N GLN A 135 8.85 23.93 -24.16
CA GLN A 135 9.99 23.66 -25.06
C GLN A 135 10.79 24.91 -25.43
N ILE A 136 10.15 26.08 -25.52
CA ILE A 136 10.85 27.35 -25.82
C ILE A 136 11.35 28.08 -24.56
N GLY A 137 11.27 27.46 -23.38
CA GLY A 137 11.86 27.97 -22.13
C GLY A 137 10.91 28.80 -21.26
N ALA A 138 9.59 28.60 -21.37
CA ALA A 138 8.64 29.11 -20.38
C ALA A 138 8.88 28.42 -19.03
N LYS A 139 9.04 29.22 -17.98
CA LYS A 139 9.25 28.77 -16.60
C LYS A 139 7.93 28.46 -15.93
N HIS A 140 7.98 27.49 -15.02
CA HIS A 140 6.89 27.13 -14.13
C HIS A 140 6.74 28.13 -12.96
N SER A 141 7.82 28.80 -12.55
CA SER A 141 7.85 29.60 -11.32
C SER A 141 7.26 31.01 -11.50
N SER A 142 6.04 31.22 -11.03
CA SER A 142 5.37 32.52 -10.89
C SER A 142 4.71 32.63 -9.51
N SER A 143 4.09 33.78 -9.20
CA SER A 143 3.44 33.97 -7.89
C SER A 143 2.39 32.89 -7.61
N THR A 144 1.56 32.56 -8.60
CA THR A 144 0.78 31.32 -8.63
C THR A 144 1.34 30.46 -9.75
N PRO A 145 1.92 29.28 -9.52
CA PRO A 145 2.50 28.51 -10.62
C PRO A 145 1.44 27.98 -11.60
N PRO A 146 1.70 27.93 -12.93
CA PRO A 146 0.73 27.43 -13.92
C PRO A 146 0.32 25.98 -13.67
N PHE A 147 1.21 25.17 -13.10
CA PHE A 147 0.91 23.79 -12.74
C PHE A 147 -0.18 23.69 -11.65
N HIS A 148 -0.09 24.53 -10.62
CA HIS A 148 -1.12 24.63 -9.57
C HIS A 148 -2.46 25.10 -10.14
N LEU A 149 -2.44 25.98 -11.14
CA LEU A 149 -3.65 26.39 -11.85
C LEU A 149 -4.29 25.22 -12.62
N ALA A 150 -3.49 24.39 -13.29
CA ALA A 150 -3.99 23.19 -13.98
C ALA A 150 -4.67 22.21 -13.03
N ILE A 151 -4.10 22.02 -11.82
CA ILE A 151 -4.69 21.22 -10.73
C ILE A 151 -6.02 21.83 -10.27
N LYS A 152 -6.06 23.14 -10.02
CA LYS A 152 -7.29 23.84 -9.62
C LYS A 152 -8.40 23.72 -10.67
N MET A 153 -8.03 23.72 -11.95
CA MET A 153 -8.95 23.52 -13.07
C MET A 153 -9.34 22.04 -13.29
N LYS A 154 -8.74 21.10 -12.57
CA LYS A 154 -8.98 19.65 -12.64
C LYS A 154 -8.79 19.05 -14.04
N ASN A 155 -7.89 19.61 -14.84
CA ASN A 155 -7.62 19.12 -16.19
C ASN A 155 -6.51 18.06 -16.18
N LEU A 156 -6.89 16.77 -16.10
CA LEU A 156 -5.95 15.64 -16.03
C LEU A 156 -4.96 15.59 -17.20
N SER A 157 -5.39 15.91 -18.42
CA SER A 157 -4.52 15.88 -19.60
C SER A 157 -3.41 16.92 -19.51
N GLN A 158 -3.75 18.15 -19.09
CA GLN A 158 -2.77 19.20 -18.87
C GLN A 158 -1.81 18.87 -17.73
N ILE A 159 -2.32 18.34 -16.61
CA ILE A 159 -1.49 17.93 -15.46
C ILE A 159 -0.49 16.85 -15.88
N LYS A 160 -0.95 15.82 -16.59
CA LYS A 160 -0.09 14.77 -17.14
C LYS A 160 0.96 15.34 -18.10
N CYS A 161 0.55 16.24 -18.97
CA CYS A 161 1.45 16.93 -19.90
C CYS A 161 2.57 17.70 -19.17
N PHE A 162 2.27 18.40 -18.07
CA PHE A 162 3.30 19.06 -17.26
C PHE A 162 4.30 18.05 -16.67
N LEU A 163 3.79 16.99 -16.04
CA LEU A 163 4.60 15.97 -15.37
C LEU A 163 5.51 15.19 -16.33
N GLU A 164 5.05 14.90 -17.55
CA GLU A 164 5.83 14.21 -18.58
C GLU A 164 6.98 15.07 -19.12
N ASN A 165 6.80 16.39 -19.20
CA ASN A 165 7.83 17.31 -19.71
C ASN A 165 8.81 17.73 -18.61
N ASP A 166 8.34 17.97 -17.40
CA ASP A 166 9.18 18.33 -16.26
C ASP A 166 8.59 17.79 -14.95
N PRO A 167 9.09 16.64 -14.42
CA PRO A 167 8.66 16.11 -13.13
C PRO A 167 8.96 17.01 -11.92
N SER A 168 9.86 18.00 -12.05
CA SER A 168 10.24 18.88 -10.94
C SER A 168 9.13 19.83 -10.49
N VAL A 169 8.09 20.02 -11.34
CA VAL A 169 6.89 20.80 -11.03
C VAL A 169 6.13 20.29 -9.79
N LEU A 170 6.34 19.03 -9.38
CA LEU A 170 5.77 18.48 -8.15
C LEU A 170 6.29 19.15 -6.88
N GLU A 171 7.54 19.62 -6.91
CA GLU A 171 8.21 20.26 -5.76
C GLU A 171 7.97 21.78 -5.75
N GLU A 172 7.31 22.31 -6.77
CA GLU A 172 7.08 23.73 -6.92
C GLU A 172 6.07 24.24 -5.89
N LYS A 173 6.49 25.27 -5.15
CA LYS A 173 5.72 25.86 -4.06
C LYS A 173 4.98 27.10 -4.54
N ASP A 174 3.70 27.18 -4.19
CA ASP A 174 2.92 28.42 -4.30
C ASP A 174 3.58 29.52 -3.45
N THR A 175 3.77 30.71 -4.02
CA THR A 175 4.55 31.76 -3.34
C THR A 175 3.87 32.31 -2.09
N LEU A 176 2.54 32.29 -2.04
CA LEU A 176 1.77 32.82 -0.92
C LEU A 176 1.73 31.82 0.26
N THR A 177 1.40 30.57 -0.02
CA THR A 177 1.16 29.55 1.01
C THR A 177 2.34 28.62 1.25
N GLY A 178 3.28 28.53 0.30
CA GLY A 178 4.35 27.54 0.29
C GLY A 178 3.86 26.12 -0.04
N ASN A 179 2.58 25.95 -0.38
CA ASN A 179 2.00 24.65 -0.68
C ASN A 179 2.56 24.09 -1.99
N THR A 180 2.89 22.81 -2.00
CA THR A 180 3.12 22.05 -3.24
C THR A 180 1.79 21.52 -3.80
N ALA A 181 1.82 20.95 -5.00
CA ALA A 181 0.67 20.31 -5.62
C ALA A 181 -0.01 19.25 -4.71
N LEU A 182 0.77 18.51 -3.93
CA LEU A 182 0.27 17.50 -3.01
C LEU A 182 -0.53 18.10 -1.84
N HIS A 183 -0.24 19.32 -1.42
CA HIS A 183 -0.99 20.00 -0.35
C HIS A 183 -2.36 20.48 -0.80
N THR A 184 -2.50 20.87 -2.08
CA THR A 184 -3.72 21.52 -2.61
C THR A 184 -4.65 20.57 -3.35
N THR A 185 -4.22 19.33 -3.61
CA THR A 185 -5.01 18.35 -4.35
C THR A 185 -5.98 17.60 -3.44
N TYR A 186 -7.27 17.80 -3.64
CA TYR A 186 -8.32 17.07 -2.91
C TYR A 186 -9.00 15.98 -3.75
N ASP A 187 -8.84 16.02 -5.06
CA ASP A 187 -9.39 15.01 -5.97
C ASP A 187 -8.49 13.79 -6.00
N LEU A 188 -8.99 12.64 -5.54
CA LEU A 188 -8.23 11.39 -5.43
C LEU A 188 -7.59 10.97 -6.77
N LYS A 189 -8.27 11.20 -7.90
CA LYS A 189 -7.74 10.83 -9.22
C LYS A 189 -6.53 11.69 -9.59
N ILE A 190 -6.59 12.99 -9.30
CA ILE A 190 -5.45 13.89 -9.50
C ILE A 190 -4.33 13.52 -8.53
N LEU A 191 -4.65 13.19 -7.28
CA LEU A 191 -3.66 12.79 -6.28
C LEU A 191 -2.90 11.54 -6.73
N HIS A 192 -3.59 10.48 -7.17
CA HIS A 192 -2.93 9.29 -7.73
C HIS A 192 -2.06 9.62 -8.96
N LEU A 193 -2.55 10.50 -9.85
CA LEU A 193 -1.74 10.94 -10.99
C LEU A 193 -0.45 11.63 -10.53
N LEU A 194 -0.49 12.50 -9.52
CA LEU A 194 0.71 13.16 -8.98
C LEU A 194 1.64 12.15 -8.31
N LEU A 195 1.09 11.25 -7.51
CA LEU A 195 1.84 10.24 -6.75
C LEU A 195 2.60 9.26 -7.65
N ASN A 196 2.05 8.92 -8.84
CA ASN A 196 2.73 8.09 -9.83
C ASN A 196 4.04 8.69 -10.38
N TYR A 197 4.26 10.00 -10.22
CA TYR A 197 5.47 10.69 -10.67
C TYR A 197 6.41 11.05 -9.51
N VAL A 198 6.05 10.71 -8.27
CA VAL A 198 6.91 10.91 -7.10
C VAL A 198 8.06 9.90 -7.13
N LYS A 199 9.29 10.40 -7.18
CA LYS A 199 10.51 9.57 -7.19
C LYS A 199 11.08 9.33 -5.80
N ASN A 200 10.87 10.27 -4.88
CA ASN A 200 11.49 10.28 -3.56
C ASN A 200 10.43 10.53 -2.48
N GLU A 201 10.52 9.81 -1.35
CA GLU A 201 9.63 10.01 -0.19
C GLU A 201 9.72 11.44 0.39
N ALA A 202 10.84 12.13 0.17
CA ALA A 202 11.03 13.53 0.57
C ALA A 202 10.00 14.47 -0.09
N THR A 203 9.60 14.21 -1.33
CA THR A 203 8.62 15.03 -2.06
C THR A 203 7.25 14.98 -1.36
N VAL A 204 6.82 13.80 -0.89
CA VAL A 204 5.54 13.61 -0.16
C VAL A 204 5.54 14.30 1.20
N ASN A 205 6.72 14.49 1.80
CA ASN A 205 6.88 15.12 3.12
C ASN A 205 7.34 16.58 3.06
N THR A 206 7.22 17.22 1.89
CA THR A 206 7.62 18.62 1.72
C THR A 206 6.80 19.54 2.63
N LEU A 207 7.44 20.52 3.26
CA LEU A 207 6.78 21.46 4.15
C LEU A 207 6.32 22.73 3.43
N ASN A 208 5.09 23.18 3.74
CA ASN A 208 4.60 24.51 3.32
C ASN A 208 5.12 25.65 4.24
N ASN A 209 4.69 26.90 4.01
CA ASN A 209 5.15 28.04 4.82
C ASN A 209 4.69 27.98 6.30
N LYS A 210 3.70 27.14 6.61
CA LYS A 210 3.25 26.84 7.99
C LYS A 210 3.98 25.66 8.62
N ASN A 211 4.98 25.09 7.93
CA ASN A 211 5.66 23.85 8.31
C ASN A 211 4.70 22.67 8.50
N GLU A 212 3.69 22.57 7.65
CA GLU A 212 2.77 21.44 7.59
C GLU A 212 3.14 20.56 6.39
N THR A 213 3.03 19.24 6.54
CA THR A 213 3.15 18.27 5.44
C THR A 213 1.80 18.16 4.69
N PRO A 214 1.77 17.62 3.46
CA PRO A 214 0.53 17.33 2.74
C PRO A 214 -0.43 16.48 3.58
N LEU A 215 0.09 15.48 4.30
CA LEU A 215 -0.71 14.62 5.19
C LEU A 215 -1.43 15.43 6.28
N LEU A 216 -0.72 16.34 6.96
CA LEU A 216 -1.32 17.18 8.00
C LEU A 216 -2.39 18.12 7.43
N VAL A 217 -2.23 18.62 6.20
CA VAL A 217 -3.25 19.44 5.53
C VAL A 217 -4.48 18.63 5.15
N GLN A 218 -4.32 17.40 4.65
CA GLN A 218 -5.47 16.53 4.30
C GLN A 218 -6.30 16.13 5.53
N ILE A 219 -5.65 15.87 6.67
CA ILE A 219 -6.36 15.52 7.92
C ILE A 219 -7.27 16.65 8.40
N GLN A 220 -6.97 17.91 8.06
CA GLN A 220 -7.84 19.02 8.43
C GLN A 220 -9.18 19.03 7.67
N GLN A 221 -9.28 18.29 6.56
CA GLN A 221 -10.47 18.20 5.72
C GLN A 221 -11.43 17.11 6.21
N SER A 222 -12.72 17.31 5.94
CA SER A 222 -13.73 16.27 6.06
C SER A 222 -13.67 15.33 4.86
N ASP A 223 -13.77 14.02 5.10
CA ASP A 223 -13.89 12.97 4.08
C ASP A 223 -12.69 12.85 3.11
N ALA A 224 -11.48 12.78 3.68
CA ALA A 224 -10.21 12.67 2.98
C ALA A 224 -9.47 11.36 3.30
N LEU A 225 -10.18 10.33 3.77
CA LEU A 225 -9.57 9.05 4.19
C LEU A 225 -8.72 8.45 3.06
N SER A 226 -9.27 8.35 1.84
CA SER A 226 -8.52 7.82 0.70
C SER A 226 -7.32 8.67 0.32
N ASN A 227 -7.39 10.00 0.45
CA ASN A 227 -6.23 10.86 0.22
C ASN A 227 -5.14 10.62 1.27
N ILE A 228 -5.54 10.44 2.54
CA ILE A 228 -4.63 10.13 3.65
C ILE A 228 -3.94 8.78 3.41
N VAL A 229 -4.72 7.74 3.08
CA VAL A 229 -4.19 6.40 2.79
C VAL A 229 -3.26 6.43 1.58
N ALA A 230 -3.63 7.11 0.50
CA ALA A 230 -2.79 7.24 -0.69
C ALA A 230 -1.45 7.95 -0.40
N LEU A 231 -1.47 9.02 0.40
CA LEU A 231 -0.26 9.73 0.82
C LEU A 231 0.66 8.84 1.68
N ILE A 232 0.10 8.14 2.68
CA ILE A 232 0.87 7.24 3.54
C ILE A 232 1.43 6.07 2.74
N ALA A 233 0.64 5.49 1.83
CA ALA A 233 1.08 4.43 0.91
C ALA A 233 2.29 4.86 0.06
N HIS A 234 2.43 6.15 -0.27
CA HIS A 234 3.57 6.69 -1.02
C HIS A 234 4.69 7.28 -0.12
N GLY A 235 4.65 7.00 1.18
CA GLY A 235 5.73 7.35 2.12
C GLY A 235 5.53 8.65 2.90
N ALA A 236 4.29 9.14 3.06
CA ALA A 236 4.03 10.22 4.01
C ALA A 236 4.34 9.78 5.45
N ASP A 237 5.09 10.58 6.19
CA ASP A 237 5.43 10.32 7.59
C ASP A 237 4.21 10.57 8.48
N VAL A 238 3.61 9.46 8.92
CA VAL A 238 2.46 9.40 9.85
C VAL A 238 2.76 10.14 11.17
N ASN A 239 4.03 10.18 11.57
CA ASN A 239 4.48 10.72 12.83
C ASN A 239 5.06 12.14 12.71
N ALA A 240 4.99 12.76 11.53
CA ALA A 240 5.35 14.15 11.34
C ALA A 240 4.48 15.05 12.24
N SER A 241 5.09 16.10 12.79
CA SER A 241 4.40 17.06 13.66
C SER A 241 4.56 18.48 13.16
N ARG A 242 3.52 19.29 13.37
CA ARG A 242 3.56 20.71 13.04
C ARG A 242 4.57 21.44 13.94
N TYR A 243 5.34 22.36 13.37
CA TYR A 243 6.33 23.12 14.13
C TYR A 243 5.72 24.00 15.25
N ALA A 244 4.56 24.60 15.00
CA ALA A 244 3.96 25.60 15.90
C ALA A 244 3.56 25.03 17.28
N ASP A 245 3.00 23.83 17.31
CA ASP A 245 2.36 23.21 18.48
C ASP A 245 2.69 21.72 18.67
N HIS A 246 3.53 21.15 17.81
CA HIS A 246 3.88 19.73 17.79
C HIS A 246 2.69 18.78 17.64
N PHE A 247 1.59 19.24 17.03
CA PHE A 247 0.49 18.35 16.70
C PHE A 247 0.90 17.39 15.59
N THR A 248 0.79 16.10 15.86
CA THR A 248 0.90 15.05 14.84
C THR A 248 -0.44 14.84 14.13
N ALA A 249 -0.41 14.05 13.06
CA ALA A 249 -1.59 13.54 12.38
C ALA A 249 -2.64 12.98 13.37
N LEU A 250 -2.19 12.17 14.35
CA LEU A 250 -3.06 11.55 15.35
C LEU A 250 -3.74 12.59 16.25
N HIS A 251 -3.00 13.60 16.73
CA HIS A 251 -3.59 14.67 17.56
C HIS A 251 -4.66 15.46 16.78
N LEU A 252 -4.42 15.74 15.49
CA LEU A 252 -5.38 16.44 14.64
C LEU A 252 -6.64 15.59 14.39
N ALA A 253 -6.49 14.32 14.06
CA ALA A 253 -7.61 13.40 13.85
C ALA A 253 -8.52 13.28 15.09
N VAL A 254 -7.92 13.16 16.28
CA VAL A 254 -8.64 13.15 17.57
C VAL A 254 -9.37 14.48 17.81
N THR A 255 -8.71 15.61 17.58
CA THR A 255 -9.30 16.94 17.76
C THR A 255 -10.48 17.18 16.81
N LYS A 256 -10.42 16.62 15.60
CA LYS A 256 -11.48 16.68 14.58
C LYS A 256 -12.58 15.63 14.78
N GLN A 257 -12.44 14.72 15.75
CA GLN A 257 -13.38 13.63 16.03
C GLN A 257 -13.60 12.72 14.79
N GLN A 258 -12.52 12.43 14.05
CA GLN A 258 -12.57 11.59 12.85
C GLN A 258 -12.05 10.19 13.16
N LEU A 259 -12.94 9.32 13.63
CA LEU A 259 -12.61 7.95 14.02
C LEU A 259 -11.90 7.15 12.92
N ALA A 260 -12.37 7.24 11.68
CA ALA A 260 -11.76 6.54 10.54
C ALA A 260 -10.28 6.94 10.34
N TYR A 261 -9.94 8.20 10.59
CA TYR A 261 -8.55 8.66 10.47
C TYR A 261 -7.71 8.16 11.64
N VAL A 262 -8.27 8.13 12.86
CA VAL A 262 -7.59 7.55 14.03
C VAL A 262 -7.26 6.09 13.79
N LYS A 263 -8.22 5.29 13.31
CA LYS A 263 -8.01 3.88 12.93
C LYS A 263 -6.95 3.75 11.85
N ALA A 264 -7.04 4.53 10.78
CA ALA A 264 -6.07 4.50 9.68
C ALA A 264 -4.65 4.80 10.15
N LEU A 265 -4.48 5.85 10.96
CA LEU A 265 -3.17 6.22 11.50
C LEU A 265 -2.59 5.11 12.38
N PHE A 266 -3.40 4.42 13.19
CA PHE A 266 -2.92 3.28 13.96
C PHE A 266 -2.59 2.04 13.12
N VAL A 267 -3.36 1.76 12.07
CA VAL A 267 -3.03 0.72 11.09
C VAL A 267 -1.65 0.97 10.48
N PHE A 268 -1.31 2.24 10.21
CA PHE A 268 0.01 2.67 9.76
C PHE A 268 0.98 3.00 10.91
N SER A 269 0.80 2.37 12.09
CA SER A 269 1.73 2.44 13.23
C SER A 269 2.03 3.85 13.75
N ALA A 270 1.02 4.72 13.82
CA ALA A 270 1.14 6.01 14.49
C ALA A 270 1.59 5.86 15.96
N ASP A 271 2.50 6.73 16.38
CA ASP A 271 3.04 6.79 17.72
C ASP A 271 2.10 7.58 18.65
N SER A 272 1.41 6.87 19.55
CA SER A 272 0.51 7.48 20.53
C SER A 272 1.24 8.17 21.69
N SER A 273 2.55 7.92 21.85
CA SER A 273 3.36 8.47 22.94
C SER A 273 3.84 9.91 22.67
N LYS A 274 3.78 10.37 21.42
CA LYS A 274 4.17 11.74 21.06
C LYS A 274 3.30 12.76 21.81
N VAL A 275 3.94 13.82 22.26
CA VAL A 275 3.29 14.90 23.00
C VAL A 275 3.29 16.20 22.21
N THR A 276 2.24 16.99 22.36
CA THR A 276 2.16 18.36 21.86
C THR A 276 3.09 19.29 22.64
N LYS A 277 3.23 20.54 22.19
CA LYS A 277 3.96 21.60 22.91
C LYS A 277 3.43 21.83 24.34
N SER A 278 2.15 21.52 24.60
CA SER A 278 1.58 21.58 25.95
C SER A 278 1.82 20.31 26.79
N GLY A 279 2.63 19.37 26.30
CA GLY A 279 2.93 18.10 26.97
C GLY A 279 1.79 17.09 26.95
N LYS A 280 0.80 17.24 26.05
CA LYS A 280 -0.38 16.37 26.00
C LYS A 280 -0.22 15.28 24.95
N THR A 281 -0.54 14.03 25.30
CA THR A 281 -0.66 12.93 24.33
C THR A 281 -2.01 12.94 23.61
N ALA A 282 -2.13 12.17 22.53
CA ALA A 282 -3.41 12.00 21.83
C ALA A 282 -4.52 11.46 22.74
N LEU A 283 -4.20 10.50 23.63
CA LEU A 283 -5.14 9.97 24.61
C LEU A 283 -5.65 11.05 25.57
N GLN A 284 -4.75 11.90 26.09
CA GLN A 284 -5.13 12.97 27.01
C GLN A 284 -6.06 13.99 26.35
N ILE A 285 -5.82 14.33 25.08
CA ILE A 285 -6.73 15.19 24.30
C ILE A 285 -8.09 14.50 24.09
N ALA A 286 -8.10 13.21 23.76
CA ALA A 286 -9.33 12.45 23.57
C ALA A 286 -10.19 12.44 24.84
N LEU A 287 -9.59 12.17 26.01
CA LEU A 287 -10.28 12.20 27.31
C LEU A 287 -10.82 13.59 27.67
N GLU A 288 -10.10 14.66 27.34
CA GLU A 288 -10.59 16.02 27.56
C GLU A 288 -11.80 16.35 26.66
N LEU A 289 -11.78 15.88 25.41
CA LEU A 289 -12.89 16.06 24.47
C LEU A 289 -14.10 15.21 24.84
N GLU A 290 -13.90 13.97 25.29
CA GLU A 290 -14.96 13.09 25.78
C GLU A 290 -15.69 13.72 26.98
N LYS A 291 -14.93 14.27 27.95
CA LYS A 291 -15.52 14.96 29.11
C LYS A 291 -16.34 16.19 28.71
N ARG A 292 -15.94 16.91 27.65
CA ARG A 292 -16.61 18.13 27.19
C ARG A 292 -17.84 17.84 26.32
N ASN A 293 -17.72 16.90 25.39
CA ASN A 293 -18.72 16.66 24.35
C ASN A 293 -19.66 15.48 24.67
N GLN A 294 -19.19 14.48 25.43
CA GLN A 294 -19.91 13.26 25.79
C GLN A 294 -20.57 12.52 24.61
N SER A 295 -19.98 12.62 23.42
CA SER A 295 -20.50 11.98 22.20
C SER A 295 -20.03 10.53 22.10
N ASP A 296 -20.80 9.66 21.45
CA ASP A 296 -20.42 8.26 21.24
C ASP A 296 -19.10 8.14 20.48
N ILE A 297 -18.87 9.00 19.49
CA ILE A 297 -17.62 9.08 18.72
C ILE A 297 -16.43 9.38 19.63
N SER A 298 -16.58 10.30 20.59
CA SER A 298 -15.49 10.65 21.51
C SER A 298 -15.12 9.48 22.43
N ARG A 299 -16.11 8.71 22.89
CA ARG A 299 -15.88 7.47 23.67
C ARG A 299 -15.21 6.39 22.83
N GLU A 300 -15.65 6.23 21.59
CA GLU A 300 -15.08 5.25 20.67
C GLU A 300 -13.63 5.57 20.32
N ILE A 301 -13.29 6.85 20.14
CA ILE A 301 -11.89 7.28 19.93
C ILE A 301 -11.03 6.97 21.15
N VAL A 302 -11.50 7.27 22.37
CA VAL A 302 -10.77 6.93 23.61
C VAL A 302 -10.55 5.42 23.70
N SER A 303 -11.60 4.63 23.49
CA SER A 303 -11.53 3.16 23.47
C SER A 303 -10.53 2.65 22.43
N CYS A 304 -10.51 3.24 21.24
CA CYS A 304 -9.56 2.87 20.19
C CYS A 304 -8.11 3.12 20.61
N ILE A 305 -7.81 4.31 21.15
CA ILE A 305 -6.44 4.64 21.59
C ILE A 305 -6.01 3.73 22.75
N GLU A 306 -6.88 3.49 23.73
CA GLU A 306 -6.58 2.58 24.84
C GLU A 306 -6.34 1.14 24.36
N THR A 307 -7.18 0.63 23.46
CA THR A 307 -7.04 -0.71 22.87
C THR A 307 -5.70 -0.83 22.15
N TYR A 308 -5.33 0.20 21.39
CA TYR A 308 -4.03 0.26 20.76
C TYR A 308 -2.92 0.22 21.81
N GLU A 309 -2.90 1.12 22.79
CA GLU A 309 -1.83 1.17 23.81
C GLU A 309 -1.72 -0.10 24.66
N LYS A 310 -2.85 -0.74 24.99
CA LYS A 310 -2.90 -1.97 25.80
C LYS A 310 -2.65 -3.25 25.01
N ARG A 311 -2.45 -3.20 23.69
CA ARG A 311 -2.28 -4.39 22.83
C ARG A 311 -1.15 -5.36 23.27
N TYR A 312 -0.19 -4.88 24.07
CA TYR A 312 0.91 -5.68 24.62
C TYR A 312 0.80 -5.94 26.14
N CYS A 313 -0.27 -5.46 26.80
CA CYS A 313 -0.42 -5.59 28.24
C CYS A 313 -0.96 -6.99 28.60
N LEU A 314 -0.09 -7.84 29.15
CA LEU A 314 -0.41 -9.20 29.56
C LEU A 314 -1.12 -9.31 30.92
N GLN A 315 -1.36 -8.18 31.60
CA GLN A 315 -1.86 -8.18 32.98
C GLN A 315 -3.30 -8.73 33.10
N ASP A 316 -4.09 -8.72 32.03
CA ASP A 316 -5.48 -9.22 32.05
C ASP A 316 -5.61 -10.75 31.88
N PHE A 317 -4.49 -11.50 31.83
CA PHE A 317 -4.50 -12.97 31.72
C PHE A 317 -4.79 -13.73 33.03
N GLU A 318 -5.27 -13.05 34.08
CA GLU A 318 -5.74 -13.69 35.31
C GLU A 318 -6.88 -14.71 35.08
N PHE A 319 -7.53 -14.69 33.92
CA PHE A 319 -8.65 -15.58 33.60
C PHE A 319 -8.29 -17.08 33.48
N LEU A 320 -7.01 -17.45 33.35
CA LEU A 320 -6.59 -18.85 33.16
C LEU A 320 -5.96 -19.50 34.41
N GLN A 321 -5.89 -18.79 35.55
CA GLN A 321 -5.35 -19.35 36.79
C GLN A 321 -6.38 -20.15 37.62
N SER A 322 -7.68 -20.02 37.35
CA SER A 322 -8.71 -20.84 37.98
C SER A 322 -9.22 -21.89 36.98
N GLY A 323 -8.72 -23.11 37.10
CA GLY A 323 -9.40 -24.26 36.52
C GLY A 323 -10.78 -24.38 37.16
N SER A 324 -11.79 -23.77 36.54
CA SER A 324 -13.18 -23.99 36.93
C SER A 324 -13.62 -25.34 36.39
N GLU A 325 -14.42 -26.06 37.16
CA GLU A 325 -15.04 -27.34 36.78
C GLU A 325 -16.04 -27.20 35.60
N SER A 326 -16.07 -26.04 34.92
CA SER A 326 -16.96 -25.69 33.81
C SER A 326 -16.20 -25.42 32.49
N MET A 327 -14.95 -25.85 32.36
CA MET A 327 -14.15 -25.59 31.15
C MET A 327 -14.65 -26.47 29.99
N GLN A 328 -15.06 -25.83 28.88
CA GLN A 328 -15.49 -26.57 27.68
C GLN A 328 -14.30 -27.31 27.04
N PHE A 329 -14.56 -28.42 26.35
CA PHE A 329 -13.53 -29.28 25.75
C PHE A 329 -12.58 -28.49 24.82
N ASP A 330 -13.10 -27.54 24.06
CA ASP A 330 -12.29 -26.69 23.17
C ASP A 330 -11.32 -25.78 23.94
N ASP A 331 -11.72 -25.28 25.11
CA ASP A 331 -10.86 -24.48 25.97
C ASP A 331 -9.83 -25.35 26.70
N TRP A 332 -10.18 -26.59 27.06
CA TRP A 332 -9.22 -27.58 27.53
C TRP A 332 -8.19 -27.95 26.48
N CYS A 333 -8.58 -28.10 25.22
CA CYS A 333 -7.64 -28.28 24.13
C CYS A 333 -6.70 -27.06 24.00
N LYS A 334 -7.21 -25.82 24.07
CA LYS A 334 -6.37 -24.59 24.07
C LYS A 334 -5.40 -24.55 25.25
N PHE A 335 -5.85 -24.89 26.46
CA PHE A 335 -5.02 -24.90 27.67
C PHE A 335 -3.99 -26.05 27.67
N SER A 336 -4.39 -27.25 27.25
CA SER A 336 -3.50 -28.41 27.08
C SER A 336 -2.42 -28.14 26.02
N ARG A 337 -2.74 -27.37 24.95
CA ARG A 337 -1.78 -26.89 23.95
C ARG A 337 -0.70 -26.01 24.58
N MET A 338 -1.06 -25.07 25.47
CA MET A 338 -0.07 -24.26 26.24
C MET A 338 0.83 -25.12 27.14
N LEU A 339 0.30 -26.21 27.71
CA LEU A 339 1.07 -27.15 28.53
C LEU A 339 1.97 -28.07 27.70
N ASN A 340 1.58 -28.44 26.47
CA ASN A 340 2.39 -29.26 25.57
C ASN A 340 3.63 -28.52 25.07
N VAL A 341 3.59 -27.19 24.94
CA VAL A 341 4.79 -26.38 24.65
C VAL A 341 5.89 -26.64 25.69
N LYS A 342 5.56 -26.79 26.98
CA LYS A 342 6.54 -27.14 28.04
C LYS A 342 7.15 -28.54 27.88
N LYS A 343 6.38 -29.54 27.43
CA LYS A 343 6.87 -30.90 27.17
C LYS A 343 7.73 -30.97 25.91
N VAL A 344 7.36 -30.21 24.88
CA VAL A 344 8.11 -30.06 23.62
C VAL A 344 9.45 -29.34 23.91
N ILE A 345 9.45 -28.26 24.69
CA ILE A 345 10.67 -27.58 25.17
C ILE A 345 11.60 -28.54 25.93
N GLN A 346 11.06 -29.47 26.74
CA GLN A 346 11.85 -30.48 27.46
C GLN A 346 12.43 -31.58 26.56
N GLN A 347 11.80 -31.89 25.41
CA GLN A 347 12.33 -32.85 24.44
C GLN A 347 13.47 -32.28 23.58
N PHE A 348 13.60 -30.96 23.50
CA PHE A 348 14.58 -30.29 22.63
C PHE A 348 15.89 -29.87 23.33
N THR A 349 16.19 -30.40 24.50
CA THR A 349 17.47 -30.18 25.20
C THR A 349 18.59 -31.14 24.78
N ASP A 350 18.39 -31.98 23.77
CA ASP A 350 19.44 -32.81 23.18
C ASP A 350 20.19 -32.04 22.07
N ASP A 351 21.44 -31.65 22.35
CA ASP A 351 22.36 -30.93 21.44
C ASP A 351 22.63 -31.64 20.09
N ASN A 352 22.15 -32.87 19.92
CA ASN A 352 22.38 -33.70 18.73
C ASN A 352 21.30 -33.57 17.64
N VAL A 353 20.16 -32.94 17.91
CA VAL A 353 19.03 -32.84 16.95
C VAL A 353 19.01 -31.48 16.26
N MET A 354 19.18 -31.47 14.93
CA MET A 354 19.06 -30.27 14.13
C MET A 354 17.57 -29.94 13.92
N THR A 355 17.13 -28.73 14.29
CA THR A 355 15.74 -28.29 14.12
C THR A 355 15.65 -27.11 13.14
N GLU A 356 14.72 -27.17 12.20
CA GLU A 356 14.39 -26.06 11.30
C GLU A 356 12.96 -25.56 11.57
N ASN A 357 12.77 -24.24 11.51
CA ASN A 357 11.45 -23.63 11.64
C ASN A 357 10.86 -23.33 10.27
N LEU A 358 9.55 -23.52 10.18
CA LEU A 358 8.74 -23.41 8.98
C LEU A 358 7.78 -22.24 9.12
N ILE A 359 7.59 -21.48 8.03
CA ILE A 359 6.55 -20.45 7.94
C ILE A 359 5.82 -20.56 6.60
N SER A 360 4.50 -20.45 6.65
CA SER A 360 3.64 -20.49 5.45
C SER A 360 2.65 -19.34 5.45
N PHE A 361 2.44 -18.77 4.26
CA PHE A 361 1.52 -17.66 4.01
C PHE A 361 0.43 -18.10 3.03
N ASP A 362 -0.81 -17.98 3.46
CA ASP A 362 -1.96 -18.36 2.64
C ASP A 362 -2.23 -17.38 1.51
N GLY A 363 -2.92 -17.85 0.47
CA GLY A 363 -3.51 -16.99 -0.55
C GLY A 363 -4.81 -16.32 -0.08
N GLY A 364 -5.18 -15.21 -0.71
CA GLY A 364 -6.35 -14.42 -0.28
C GLY A 364 -6.52 -13.03 -0.91
N GLY A 365 -5.92 -12.75 -2.07
CA GLY A 365 -6.07 -11.45 -2.74
C GLY A 365 -5.54 -10.26 -1.92
N ILE A 366 -6.28 -9.14 -1.89
CA ILE A 366 -5.89 -7.93 -1.14
C ILE A 366 -5.82 -8.14 0.38
N ARG A 367 -6.49 -9.20 0.87
CA ARG A 367 -6.50 -9.58 2.29
C ARG A 367 -5.12 -9.95 2.84
N GLY A 368 -4.09 -10.08 2.00
CA GLY A 368 -2.70 -10.16 2.45
C GLY A 368 -2.30 -9.01 3.39
N LEU A 369 -2.99 -7.86 3.33
CA LEU A 369 -2.89 -6.78 4.32
C LEU A 369 -3.09 -7.25 5.78
N ILE A 370 -4.03 -8.16 6.02
CA ILE A 370 -4.29 -8.73 7.36
C ILE A 370 -3.09 -9.55 7.83
N THR A 371 -2.52 -10.35 6.93
CA THR A 371 -1.31 -11.13 7.22
C THR A 371 -0.14 -10.20 7.54
N ILE A 372 0.06 -9.15 6.76
CA ILE A 372 1.10 -8.13 7.02
C ILE A 372 0.85 -7.45 8.38
N GLN A 373 -0.39 -7.10 8.70
CA GLN A 373 -0.74 -6.48 9.98
C GLN A 373 -0.42 -7.39 11.17
N MET A 374 -0.71 -8.70 11.07
CA MET A 374 -0.31 -9.68 12.09
C MET A 374 1.22 -9.76 12.24
N LEU A 375 1.95 -9.79 11.12
CA LEU A 375 3.41 -9.82 11.15
C LEU A 375 3.98 -8.56 11.80
N MET A 376 3.39 -7.38 11.55
CA MET A 376 3.83 -6.14 12.19
C MET A 376 3.63 -6.18 13.70
N LEU A 377 2.53 -6.78 14.18
CA LEU A 377 2.31 -7.01 15.61
C LEU A 377 3.34 -7.99 16.20
N ILE A 378 3.70 -9.06 15.48
CA ILE A 378 4.78 -9.98 15.88
C ILE A 378 6.12 -9.25 15.93
N GLU A 379 6.43 -8.45 14.91
CA GLU A 379 7.69 -7.69 14.80
C GLU A 379 7.83 -6.65 15.93
N GLN A 380 6.75 -5.95 16.26
CA GLN A 380 6.73 -5.00 17.37
C GLN A 380 6.96 -5.70 18.73
N ALA A 381 6.51 -6.95 18.89
CA ALA A 381 6.67 -7.71 20.14
C ALA A 381 8.04 -8.41 20.28
N VAL A 382 8.63 -8.90 19.17
CA VAL A 382 9.86 -9.73 19.19
C VAL A 382 11.10 -8.96 18.68
N GLY A 383 10.89 -7.87 17.96
CA GLY A 383 11.92 -7.15 17.22
C GLY A 383 12.05 -7.59 15.76
N SER A 384 12.72 -6.76 14.95
CA SER A 384 12.87 -6.89 13.48
C SER A 384 13.54 -8.17 13.00
N ASP A 385 14.25 -8.88 13.87
CA ASP A 385 14.96 -10.10 13.52
C ASP A 385 14.10 -11.35 13.58
N TRP A 386 12.81 -11.27 13.93
CA TRP A 386 11.88 -12.42 14.07
C TRP A 386 11.96 -13.39 12.88
N PHE A 387 12.01 -12.87 11.65
CA PHE A 387 12.01 -13.68 10.43
C PHE A 387 13.29 -14.52 10.29
N LYS A 388 14.44 -14.12 10.86
CA LYS A 388 15.72 -14.88 10.81
C LYS A 388 15.61 -16.28 11.42
N SER A 389 14.60 -16.53 12.26
CA SER A 389 14.37 -17.85 12.85
C SER A 389 13.89 -18.92 11.87
N PHE A 390 13.37 -18.54 10.69
CA PHE A 390 12.71 -19.46 9.76
C PHE A 390 13.59 -19.86 8.57
N GLN A 391 13.80 -21.17 8.36
CA GLN A 391 14.63 -21.67 7.27
C GLN A 391 13.81 -22.02 6.03
N TRP A 392 12.56 -22.44 6.25
CA TRP A 392 11.61 -22.87 5.23
C TRP A 392 10.46 -21.88 5.14
N VAL A 393 10.18 -21.41 3.94
CA VAL A 393 9.16 -20.40 3.66
C VAL A 393 8.28 -20.88 2.51
N ALA A 394 6.96 -20.80 2.65
CA ALA A 394 6.04 -21.06 1.56
C ALA A 394 4.98 -19.97 1.41
N GLY A 395 4.56 -19.70 0.17
CA GLY A 395 3.48 -18.77 -0.10
C GLY A 395 2.63 -19.19 -1.29
N SER A 396 1.32 -18.95 -1.18
CA SER A 396 0.34 -19.12 -2.27
C SER A 396 -0.31 -17.77 -2.60
N SER A 397 -0.57 -17.48 -3.88
CA SER A 397 -1.24 -16.26 -4.33
C SER A 397 -0.64 -15.02 -3.66
N THR A 398 -1.44 -14.21 -2.96
CA THR A 398 -0.94 -13.05 -2.18
C THR A 398 0.15 -13.39 -1.16
N GLY A 399 0.08 -14.56 -0.51
CA GLY A 399 1.09 -15.04 0.42
C GLY A 399 2.46 -15.25 -0.23
N CYS A 400 2.51 -15.49 -1.55
CA CYS A 400 3.80 -15.56 -2.26
C CYS A 400 4.48 -14.19 -2.41
N ILE A 401 3.70 -13.12 -2.59
CA ILE A 401 4.23 -11.74 -2.63
C ILE A 401 4.88 -11.42 -1.28
N ILE A 402 4.20 -11.76 -0.18
CA ILE A 402 4.70 -11.58 1.19
C ILE A 402 5.96 -12.42 1.44
N ALA A 403 5.90 -13.71 1.11
CA ALA A 403 7.02 -14.64 1.29
C ALA A 403 8.28 -14.17 0.55
N VAL A 404 8.13 -13.81 -0.74
CA VAL A 404 9.23 -13.32 -1.57
C VAL A 404 9.76 -11.98 -1.03
N GLY A 405 8.89 -11.03 -0.71
CA GLY A 405 9.28 -9.73 -0.18
C GLY A 405 10.13 -9.85 1.09
N LEU A 406 9.68 -10.67 2.05
CA LEU A 406 10.44 -10.93 3.29
C LEU A 406 11.78 -11.62 3.01
N CYS A 407 11.82 -12.58 2.09
CA CYS A 407 13.04 -13.25 1.68
C CYS A 407 14.06 -12.31 1.00
N LEU A 408 13.59 -11.26 0.32
CA LEU A 408 14.42 -10.21 -0.28
C LEU A 408 14.80 -9.09 0.70
N GLY A 409 14.31 -9.15 1.95
CA GLY A 409 14.60 -8.17 3.00
C GLY A 409 13.73 -6.92 2.96
N CYS A 410 12.56 -6.96 2.30
CA CYS A 410 11.59 -5.88 2.37
C CYS A 410 11.03 -5.75 3.80
N SER A 411 10.94 -4.52 4.32
CA SER A 411 10.31 -4.25 5.61
C SER A 411 8.79 -4.46 5.53
N LEU A 412 8.17 -4.81 6.66
CA LEU A 412 6.72 -4.98 6.73
C LEU A 412 5.97 -3.67 6.46
N ASP A 413 6.51 -2.53 6.89
CA ASP A 413 6.00 -1.19 6.55
C ASP A 413 5.92 -0.99 5.02
N ARG A 414 7.01 -1.30 4.30
CA ARG A 414 7.04 -1.21 2.85
C ARG A 414 6.02 -2.16 2.23
N MET A 415 5.94 -3.40 2.71
CA MET A 415 4.97 -4.38 2.21
C MET A 415 3.53 -3.89 2.41
N GLN A 416 3.18 -3.32 3.57
CA GLN A 416 1.86 -2.75 3.83
C GLN A 416 1.54 -1.64 2.83
N ARG A 417 2.46 -0.68 2.66
CA ARG A 417 2.33 0.43 1.71
C ARG A 417 2.17 -0.06 0.26
N LEU A 418 2.96 -1.05 -0.15
CA LEU A 418 2.87 -1.66 -1.48
C LEU A 418 1.49 -2.27 -1.76
N TYR A 419 0.86 -2.89 -0.76
CA TYR A 419 -0.49 -3.44 -0.95
C TYR A 419 -1.55 -2.34 -1.12
N PHE A 420 -1.44 -1.24 -0.38
CA PHE A 420 -2.32 -0.09 -0.58
C PHE A 420 -2.09 0.60 -1.92
N GLN A 421 -0.88 0.55 -2.51
CA GLN A 421 -0.65 0.98 -3.89
C GLN A 421 -1.19 -0.04 -4.91
N LEU A 422 -0.99 -1.34 -4.65
CA LEU A 422 -1.37 -2.42 -5.56
C LEU A 422 -2.87 -2.40 -5.85
N LYS A 423 -3.73 -2.16 -4.85
CA LYS A 423 -5.19 -2.10 -5.07
C LYS A 423 -5.57 -1.02 -6.09
N ASP A 424 -4.89 0.14 -6.05
CA ASP A 424 -5.18 1.30 -6.89
C ASP A 424 -4.61 1.13 -8.30
N ILE A 425 -3.63 0.25 -8.50
CA ILE A 425 -3.00 -0.02 -9.80
C ILE A 425 -3.66 -1.22 -10.48
N VAL A 426 -3.93 -2.29 -9.73
CA VAL A 426 -4.28 -3.60 -10.27
C VAL A 426 -5.79 -3.79 -10.39
N PHE A 427 -6.58 -3.32 -9.43
CA PHE A 427 -8.03 -3.52 -9.42
C PHE A 427 -8.80 -2.36 -10.08
N CYS A 428 -8.25 -1.86 -11.18
CA CYS A 428 -8.86 -0.80 -11.98
C CYS A 428 -9.62 -1.37 -13.19
N GLY A 429 -10.87 -0.94 -13.37
CA GLY A 429 -11.72 -1.31 -14.51
C GLY A 429 -12.63 -2.51 -14.25
N THR A 430 -13.07 -3.19 -15.32
CA THR A 430 -13.99 -4.32 -15.25
C THR A 430 -13.25 -5.65 -15.33
N LYS A 431 -13.65 -6.63 -14.54
CA LYS A 431 -13.08 -7.99 -14.57
C LYS A 431 -13.29 -8.67 -15.94
N PRO A 432 -12.35 -9.48 -16.42
CA PRO A 432 -11.01 -9.72 -15.86
C PRO A 432 -10.10 -8.49 -16.00
N TYR A 433 -9.23 -8.27 -15.01
CA TYR A 433 -8.34 -7.11 -14.97
C TYR A 433 -7.17 -7.24 -15.95
N SER A 434 -6.60 -6.09 -16.34
CA SER A 434 -5.46 -6.03 -17.27
C SER A 434 -4.23 -6.74 -16.71
N GLU A 435 -3.62 -7.60 -17.54
CA GLU A 435 -2.38 -8.30 -17.22
C GLU A 435 -1.22 -7.33 -17.01
N GLU A 436 -1.17 -6.26 -17.80
CA GLU A 436 -0.05 -5.31 -17.81
C GLU A 436 0.12 -4.58 -16.48
N GLY A 437 -0.98 -4.27 -15.78
CA GLY A 437 -0.94 -3.55 -14.51
C GLY A 437 -0.19 -4.32 -13.43
N LEU A 438 -0.61 -5.58 -13.20
CA LEU A 438 0.03 -6.46 -12.22
C LEU A 438 1.46 -6.82 -12.65
N GLU A 439 1.70 -7.10 -13.93
CA GLU A 439 3.03 -7.44 -14.40
C GLU A 439 4.04 -6.30 -14.27
N ASN A 440 3.65 -5.08 -14.67
CA ASN A 440 4.53 -3.92 -14.57
C ASN A 440 4.83 -3.59 -13.12
N PHE A 441 3.84 -3.68 -12.24
CA PHE A 441 4.03 -3.56 -10.79
C PHE A 441 5.05 -4.57 -10.26
N LEU A 442 4.86 -5.86 -10.57
CA LEU A 442 5.76 -6.93 -10.09
C LEU A 442 7.18 -6.79 -10.67
N LYS A 443 7.32 -6.37 -11.94
CA LYS A 443 8.62 -6.10 -12.58
C LYS A 443 9.34 -4.93 -11.93
N GLN A 444 8.62 -3.87 -11.55
CA GLN A 444 9.18 -2.71 -10.86
C GLN A 444 9.66 -3.06 -9.44
N GLU A 445 8.84 -3.77 -8.67
CA GLU A 445 9.15 -4.05 -7.26
C GLU A 445 10.15 -5.20 -7.05
N PHE A 446 10.00 -6.30 -7.79
CA PHE A 446 10.82 -7.51 -7.59
C PHE A 446 11.91 -7.69 -8.65
N GLY A 447 11.90 -6.88 -9.71
CA GLY A 447 12.88 -6.93 -10.78
C GLY A 447 12.85 -8.21 -11.61
N THR A 448 13.89 -8.43 -12.40
CA THR A 448 14.05 -9.59 -13.29
C THR A 448 14.98 -10.67 -12.73
N ARG A 449 15.32 -10.58 -11.43
CA ARG A 449 16.16 -11.58 -10.75
C ARG A 449 15.48 -12.93 -10.77
N GLU A 450 16.28 -13.99 -10.81
CA GLU A 450 15.80 -15.37 -10.77
C GLU A 450 15.47 -15.81 -9.35
N ILE A 451 14.47 -16.70 -9.20
CA ILE A 451 14.09 -17.24 -7.89
C ILE A 451 15.23 -17.97 -7.17
N ALA A 452 16.17 -18.55 -7.94
CA ALA A 452 17.37 -19.19 -7.40
C ALA A 452 18.32 -18.22 -6.66
N SER A 453 18.18 -16.90 -6.86
CA SER A 453 18.97 -15.91 -6.11
C SER A 453 18.51 -15.73 -4.66
N ILE A 454 17.35 -16.28 -4.29
CA ILE A 454 16.79 -16.22 -2.94
C ILE A 454 17.43 -17.31 -2.06
N MET A 455 18.70 -17.13 -1.74
CA MET A 455 19.46 -17.97 -0.81
C MET A 455 19.85 -17.15 0.43
N PRO A 456 20.00 -17.76 1.63
CA PRO A 456 20.04 -19.20 1.92
C PRO A 456 18.69 -19.85 2.29
N ARG A 457 17.58 -19.09 2.28
CA ARG A 457 16.27 -19.59 2.70
C ARG A 457 15.65 -20.48 1.62
N LYS A 458 15.00 -21.56 2.05
CA LYS A 458 14.31 -22.50 1.16
C LYS A 458 12.88 -22.00 0.94
N LEU A 459 12.67 -21.29 -0.16
CA LEU A 459 11.37 -20.71 -0.54
C LEU A 459 10.65 -21.63 -1.52
N ILE A 460 9.35 -21.82 -1.30
CA ILE A 460 8.42 -22.50 -2.20
C ILE A 460 7.25 -21.57 -2.55
N VAL A 461 6.93 -21.47 -3.84
CA VAL A 461 5.73 -20.78 -4.33
C VAL A 461 4.83 -21.76 -5.07
N THR A 462 3.55 -21.79 -4.71
CA THR A 462 2.56 -22.70 -5.32
C THR A 462 1.93 -22.08 -6.56
N ALA A 463 1.70 -22.89 -7.59
CA ALA A 463 0.90 -22.54 -8.75
C ALA A 463 0.23 -23.80 -9.32
N THR A 464 -0.86 -23.63 -10.06
CA THR A 464 -1.55 -24.75 -10.69
C THR A 464 -1.17 -24.82 -12.16
N ASN A 465 -0.56 -25.93 -12.59
CA ASN A 465 -0.34 -26.20 -14.01
C ASN A 465 -1.65 -26.73 -14.62
N ALA A 466 -2.33 -25.83 -15.34
CA ALA A 466 -3.60 -26.08 -15.98
C ALA A 466 -3.46 -26.65 -17.41
N LEU A 467 -2.24 -26.89 -17.91
CA LEU A 467 -2.02 -27.50 -19.22
C LEU A 467 -2.15 -29.04 -19.18
N THR A 468 -1.84 -29.66 -18.04
CA THR A 468 -1.90 -31.12 -17.89
C THR A 468 -3.30 -31.60 -17.47
N ARG A 469 -3.65 -32.83 -17.83
CA ARG A 469 -4.87 -33.51 -17.34
C ARG A 469 -4.49 -34.86 -16.71
N PRO A 470 -4.69 -35.06 -15.39
CA PRO A 470 -5.20 -34.08 -14.42
C PRO A 470 -4.27 -32.85 -14.26
N ALA A 471 -4.82 -31.75 -13.77
CA ALA A 471 -4.03 -30.57 -13.43
C ALA A 471 -3.03 -30.94 -12.33
N LYS A 472 -1.80 -30.42 -12.41
CA LYS A 472 -0.72 -30.72 -11.47
C LYS A 472 -0.33 -29.49 -10.65
N LEU A 473 0.00 -29.68 -9.39
CA LEU A 473 0.56 -28.64 -8.54
C LEU A 473 2.02 -28.38 -8.97
N LYS A 474 2.33 -27.14 -9.34
CA LYS A 474 3.69 -26.68 -9.60
C LYS A 474 4.23 -25.99 -8.35
N LEU A 475 5.37 -26.46 -7.87
CA LEU A 475 6.15 -25.82 -6.81
C LEU A 475 7.38 -25.16 -7.43
N PHE A 476 7.40 -23.82 -7.45
CA PHE A 476 8.59 -23.06 -7.80
C PHE A 476 9.49 -22.97 -6.57
N ARG A 477 10.78 -23.30 -6.71
CA ARG A 477 11.72 -23.45 -5.60
C ARG A 477 12.91 -22.50 -5.75
N SER A 478 13.35 -21.89 -4.65
CA SER A 478 14.62 -21.15 -4.63
C SER A 478 15.86 -22.05 -4.49
N TYR A 479 15.67 -23.29 -4.08
CA TYR A 479 16.73 -24.27 -3.84
C TYR A 479 16.61 -25.46 -4.80
N GLN A 480 17.71 -26.20 -4.92
CA GLN A 480 17.77 -27.43 -5.68
C GLN A 480 18.00 -28.62 -4.76
N PHE A 481 17.42 -29.77 -5.10
CA PHE A 481 17.81 -31.01 -4.46
C PHE A 481 19.25 -31.36 -4.86
N PRO A 482 20.06 -31.90 -3.93
CA PRO A 482 21.44 -32.27 -4.24
C PRO A 482 21.56 -33.23 -5.44
N HIS A 483 22.36 -32.87 -6.46
CA HIS A 483 22.46 -33.44 -7.82
C HIS A 483 22.66 -34.97 -7.99
N SER A 484 22.80 -35.76 -6.92
CA SER A 484 23.09 -37.19 -7.03
C SER A 484 21.86 -38.07 -7.29
N LEU A 485 20.68 -37.47 -7.41
CA LEU A 485 19.48 -38.17 -7.81
C LEU A 485 19.02 -37.55 -9.13
N GLN A 486 19.30 -38.22 -10.25
CA GLN A 486 18.40 -38.14 -11.40
C GLN A 486 17.07 -38.76 -10.92
N THR A 487 16.26 -37.96 -10.21
CA THR A 487 14.95 -38.42 -9.75
C THR A 487 14.09 -38.64 -10.99
N ALA A 488 13.56 -39.85 -11.14
CA ALA A 488 12.50 -40.12 -12.11
C ALA A 488 11.22 -39.30 -11.82
N ASP A 489 11.13 -38.76 -10.60
CA ASP A 489 10.09 -37.82 -10.19
C ASP A 489 10.33 -36.43 -10.81
N GLU A 490 9.54 -36.11 -11.84
CA GLU A 490 9.50 -34.81 -12.51
C GLU A 490 9.25 -33.67 -11.51
N ASP A 491 8.52 -33.92 -10.41
CA ASP A 491 8.10 -32.87 -9.46
C ASP A 491 9.26 -32.38 -8.57
N MET A 492 10.37 -33.13 -8.50
CA MET A 492 11.60 -32.78 -7.77
C MET A 492 12.65 -32.08 -8.65
N GLN A 493 12.41 -31.95 -9.95
CA GLN A 493 13.35 -31.30 -10.86
C GLN A 493 13.28 -29.78 -10.72
N SER A 494 14.44 -29.12 -10.83
CA SER A 494 14.53 -27.66 -10.85
C SER A 494 14.03 -27.11 -12.19
N ASP A 495 13.42 -25.93 -12.17
CA ASP A 495 13.11 -25.21 -13.40
C ASP A 495 14.37 -24.90 -14.20
N ASN A 496 14.37 -25.26 -15.48
CA ASN A 496 15.50 -25.01 -16.38
C ASN A 496 14.99 -24.39 -17.70
N PRO A 497 15.30 -23.11 -17.98
CA PRO A 497 16.01 -22.17 -17.12
C PRO A 497 15.17 -21.75 -15.90
N PRO A 498 15.80 -21.29 -14.80
CA PRO A 498 15.10 -20.72 -13.66
C PRO A 498 14.29 -19.49 -14.08
N LEU A 499 13.06 -19.38 -13.56
CA LEU A 499 12.16 -18.28 -13.89
C LEU A 499 12.48 -17.00 -13.09
N PRO A 500 12.23 -15.82 -13.67
CA PRO A 500 12.34 -14.56 -12.94
C PRO A 500 11.25 -14.46 -11.87
N ILE A 501 11.57 -13.83 -10.74
CA ILE A 501 10.73 -13.73 -9.55
C ILE A 501 9.35 -13.16 -9.88
N TRP A 502 9.28 -12.05 -10.64
CA TRP A 502 8.00 -11.44 -11.01
C TRP A 502 7.07 -12.42 -11.73
N LYS A 503 7.63 -13.31 -12.55
CA LYS A 503 6.88 -14.30 -13.34
C LYS A 503 6.41 -15.46 -12.47
N VAL A 504 7.23 -15.88 -11.51
CA VAL A 504 6.83 -16.88 -10.50
C VAL A 504 5.67 -16.35 -9.65
N ILE A 505 5.76 -15.12 -9.16
CA ILE A 505 4.68 -14.47 -8.40
C ILE A 505 3.42 -14.38 -9.26
N ARG A 506 3.52 -13.87 -10.50
CA ARG A 506 2.39 -13.74 -11.43
C ARG A 506 1.70 -15.07 -11.72
N SER A 507 2.47 -16.17 -11.78
CA SER A 507 1.95 -17.54 -11.95
C SER A 507 1.10 -17.98 -10.77
N SER A 508 1.52 -17.62 -9.54
CA SER A 508 0.80 -17.93 -8.30
C SER A 508 -0.42 -17.05 -8.08
N CYS A 509 -0.39 -15.78 -8.52
CA CYS A 509 -1.50 -14.82 -8.33
C CYS A 509 -2.54 -14.83 -9.48
N ALA A 510 -2.46 -15.77 -10.43
CA ALA A 510 -3.31 -15.84 -11.62
C ALA A 510 -4.72 -16.38 -11.32
N ALA A 511 -5.47 -15.71 -10.43
CA ALA A 511 -6.80 -16.16 -10.00
C ALA A 511 -7.77 -16.14 -11.19
N PRO A 512 -8.36 -17.28 -11.63
CA PRO A 512 -9.08 -17.37 -12.91
C PRO A 512 -10.26 -16.41 -13.09
N PHE A 513 -10.90 -15.98 -11.99
CA PHE A 513 -12.00 -15.01 -12.03
C PHE A 513 -11.55 -13.55 -12.18
N TYR A 514 -10.26 -13.30 -11.95
CA TYR A 514 -9.68 -11.98 -11.82
C TYR A 514 -8.65 -11.70 -12.92
N PHE A 515 -7.83 -12.70 -13.23
CA PHE A 515 -6.74 -12.62 -14.17
C PHE A 515 -6.75 -13.82 -15.11
N PRO A 516 -6.37 -13.63 -16.37
CA PRO A 516 -6.14 -14.73 -17.29
C PRO A 516 -4.90 -15.56 -16.91
N PRO A 517 -4.85 -16.84 -17.35
CA PRO A 517 -3.72 -17.73 -17.10
C PRO A 517 -2.42 -17.17 -17.69
N LEU A 518 -1.33 -17.27 -16.93
CA LEU A 518 -0.02 -16.83 -17.42
C LEU A 518 0.52 -17.83 -18.46
N ASP A 519 0.92 -17.31 -19.63
CA ASP A 519 1.37 -18.08 -20.80
C ASP A 519 0.37 -19.16 -21.28
N GLY A 520 -0.90 -19.11 -20.83
CA GLY A 520 -1.86 -20.19 -21.03
C GLY A 520 -1.58 -21.48 -20.23
N ILE A 521 -0.62 -21.45 -19.29
CA ILE A 521 -0.15 -22.63 -18.54
C ILE A 521 -0.58 -22.56 -17.07
N TYR A 522 -0.27 -21.45 -16.40
CA TYR A 522 -0.38 -21.35 -14.94
C TYR A 522 -1.61 -20.56 -14.51
N ILE A 523 -2.33 -21.11 -13.54
CA ILE A 523 -3.39 -20.43 -12.79
C ILE A 523 -3.05 -20.44 -11.30
N ASP A 524 -3.79 -19.67 -10.50
CA ASP A 524 -3.54 -19.46 -9.07
C ASP A 524 -3.26 -20.77 -8.31
N GLY A 525 -2.23 -20.72 -7.45
CA GLY A 525 -1.88 -21.81 -6.55
C GLY A 525 -3.02 -22.18 -5.60
N GLY A 526 -3.91 -21.22 -5.32
CA GLY A 526 -5.09 -21.35 -4.49
C GLY A 526 -6.07 -22.44 -4.92
N LEU A 527 -6.09 -22.83 -6.20
CA LEU A 527 -6.97 -23.91 -6.65
C LEU A 527 -6.55 -25.29 -6.10
N MET A 528 -5.25 -25.50 -5.83
CA MET A 528 -4.71 -26.79 -5.37
C MET A 528 -4.10 -26.73 -3.97
N SER A 529 -3.41 -25.64 -3.63
CA SER A 529 -2.71 -25.45 -2.36
C SER A 529 -2.77 -23.96 -1.98
N ASN A 530 -3.95 -23.54 -1.49
CA ASN A 530 -4.14 -22.16 -1.03
C ASN A 530 -3.50 -21.89 0.34
N ASN A 531 -3.43 -22.93 1.17
CA ASN A 531 -2.62 -22.99 2.37
C ASN A 531 -1.47 -23.96 2.09
N PRO A 532 -0.23 -23.47 1.91
CA PRO A 532 0.89 -24.32 1.50
C PRO A 532 1.56 -25.06 2.67
N SER A 533 0.86 -25.20 3.81
CA SER A 533 1.48 -25.76 5.00
C SER A 533 1.83 -27.26 4.83
N LEU A 534 0.95 -28.04 4.20
CA LEU A 534 1.20 -29.47 3.94
C LEU A 534 2.34 -29.68 2.93
N GLU A 535 2.43 -28.80 1.94
CA GLU A 535 3.46 -28.81 0.91
C GLU A 535 4.82 -28.54 1.53
N LEU A 536 4.91 -27.60 2.47
CA LEU A 536 6.14 -27.31 3.19
C LEU A 536 6.62 -28.51 4.04
N MET A 537 5.70 -29.19 4.72
CA MET A 537 6.00 -30.43 5.46
C MET A 537 6.45 -31.55 4.52
N THR A 538 5.82 -31.65 3.36
CA THR A 538 6.19 -32.65 2.34
C THR A 538 7.60 -32.38 1.80
N GLU A 539 7.94 -31.11 1.56
CA GLU A 539 9.24 -30.72 1.02
C GLU A 539 10.39 -30.88 2.01
N ILE A 540 10.20 -30.57 3.30
CA ILE A 540 11.22 -30.87 4.31
C ILE A 540 11.43 -32.38 4.45
N ASN A 541 10.36 -33.18 4.39
CA ASN A 541 10.48 -34.64 4.42
C ASN A 541 11.20 -35.20 3.17
N ARG A 542 10.91 -34.66 1.97
CA ARG A 542 11.65 -34.98 0.74
C ARG A 542 13.12 -34.63 0.88
N MET A 543 13.45 -33.43 1.36
CA MET A 543 14.82 -33.02 1.60
C MET A 543 15.51 -33.97 2.59
N ASN A 544 14.89 -34.28 3.72
CA ASN A 544 15.41 -35.23 4.70
C ASN A 544 15.65 -36.62 4.12
N THR A 545 14.77 -37.09 3.23
CA THR A 545 14.95 -38.37 2.52
C THR A 545 16.22 -38.35 1.67
N VAL A 546 16.46 -37.26 0.93
CA VAL A 546 17.68 -37.07 0.14
C VAL A 546 18.93 -36.96 1.02
N MET A 547 18.86 -36.21 2.11
CA MET A 547 19.96 -36.04 3.07
C MET A 547 20.32 -37.37 3.73
N ASN A 548 19.31 -38.16 4.12
CA ASN A 548 19.50 -39.48 4.70
C ASN A 548 20.13 -40.46 3.69
N PHE A 549 19.68 -40.43 2.43
CA PHE A 549 20.31 -41.20 1.34
C PHE A 549 21.81 -40.85 1.19
N LYS A 550 22.15 -39.57 1.34
CA LYS A 550 23.54 -39.07 1.36
C LYS A 550 24.29 -39.31 2.67
N LYS A 551 23.66 -39.95 3.67
CA LYS A 551 24.19 -40.14 5.02
C LYS A 551 24.59 -38.82 5.71
N GLN A 552 23.84 -37.76 5.43
CA GLN A 552 23.98 -36.44 6.06
C GLN A 552 22.94 -36.28 7.18
N LYS A 553 23.17 -35.32 8.08
CA LYS A 553 22.22 -35.03 9.18
C LYS A 553 20.88 -34.55 8.60
N ILE A 554 19.80 -35.10 9.14
CA ILE A 554 18.42 -34.68 8.84
C ILE A 554 17.96 -33.59 9.83
N SER A 555 16.90 -32.90 9.46
CA SER A 555 16.33 -31.78 10.20
C SER A 555 14.93 -32.11 10.69
N ASN A 556 14.68 -31.96 11.99
CA ASN A 556 13.34 -32.05 12.55
C ASN A 556 12.63 -30.70 12.45
N ILE A 557 11.30 -30.71 12.41
CA ILE A 557 10.49 -29.50 12.48
C ILE A 557 10.49 -29.03 13.94
N GLY A 558 10.99 -27.83 14.20
CA GLY A 558 10.92 -27.21 15.53
C GLY A 558 9.56 -26.53 15.74
N CYS A 559 9.43 -25.36 15.12
CA CYS A 559 8.21 -24.56 15.13
C CYS A 559 7.68 -24.37 13.70
N PHE A 560 6.37 -24.45 13.54
CA PHE A 560 5.68 -24.19 12.28
C PHE A 560 4.60 -23.12 12.47
N LEU A 561 4.80 -21.95 11.85
CA LEU A 561 3.82 -20.87 11.79
C LEU A 561 3.05 -20.86 10.45
N SER A 562 1.73 -20.98 10.51
CA SER A 562 0.81 -20.84 9.38
C SER A 562 -0.03 -19.58 9.54
N LEU A 563 0.03 -18.67 8.56
CA LEU A 563 -0.61 -17.36 8.61
C LEU A 563 -1.72 -17.26 7.57
N GLY A 564 -2.94 -17.01 8.06
CA GLY A 564 -4.11 -16.79 7.22
C GLY A 564 -4.32 -15.34 6.83
N THR A 565 -5.19 -15.11 5.85
CA THR A 565 -5.61 -13.77 5.38
C THR A 565 -6.97 -13.35 5.98
N GLY A 566 -7.25 -13.78 7.22
CA GLY A 566 -8.52 -13.54 7.92
C GLY A 566 -9.65 -14.51 7.56
N ARG A 567 -10.44 -14.87 8.59
CA ARG A 567 -11.61 -15.76 8.47
C ARG A 567 -12.88 -14.92 8.42
N THR A 568 -13.64 -15.07 7.35
CA THR A 568 -14.99 -14.49 7.25
C THR A 568 -15.99 -15.38 7.97
N ARG A 569 -17.02 -14.77 8.58
CA ARG A 569 -18.08 -15.52 9.26
C ARG A 569 -18.82 -16.43 8.28
N THR A 570 -19.10 -17.65 8.70
CA THR A 570 -19.90 -18.60 7.93
C THR A 570 -21.31 -18.03 7.76
N THR A 571 -21.73 -17.84 6.52
CA THR A 571 -23.09 -17.45 6.18
C THR A 571 -23.89 -18.68 5.75
N GLU A 572 -25.20 -18.65 5.98
CA GLU A 572 -26.09 -19.68 5.44
C GLU A 572 -26.13 -19.56 3.91
N ALA A 573 -25.80 -20.64 3.22
CA ALA A 573 -25.80 -20.72 1.77
C ALA A 573 -26.86 -21.70 1.27
N TYR A 574 -27.35 -21.47 0.05
CA TYR A 574 -28.32 -22.36 -0.59
C TYR A 574 -27.64 -23.65 -1.06
N ALA A 575 -28.15 -24.81 -0.62
CA ALA A 575 -27.65 -26.10 -1.09
C ALA A 575 -28.13 -26.35 -2.53
N PRO A 576 -27.24 -26.43 -3.54
CA PRO A 576 -27.65 -26.62 -4.92
C PRO A 576 -28.38 -27.96 -5.07
N ASP A 577 -29.64 -27.90 -5.51
CA ASP A 577 -30.43 -29.05 -5.94
C ASP A 577 -30.39 -29.08 -7.49
N PHE A 578 -30.53 -30.23 -8.13
CA PHE A 578 -30.49 -30.35 -9.59
C PHE A 578 -31.64 -31.23 -10.06
N LYS A 579 -32.88 -30.77 -9.83
CA LYS A 579 -34.10 -31.46 -10.27
C LYS A 579 -34.35 -31.27 -11.78
N SER A 580 -34.87 -32.32 -12.42
CA SER A 580 -35.11 -32.37 -13.87
C SER A 580 -36.15 -31.36 -14.37
N SER A 581 -37.14 -31.01 -13.55
CA SER A 581 -38.34 -30.24 -13.92
C SER A 581 -38.18 -28.71 -13.86
N TRP A 582 -36.96 -28.20 -13.66
CA TRP A 582 -36.73 -26.77 -13.51
C TRP A 582 -36.56 -26.00 -14.82
N SER A 583 -36.80 -24.69 -14.76
CA SER A 583 -36.55 -23.77 -15.87
C SER A 583 -35.05 -23.66 -16.16
N ILE A 584 -34.69 -23.18 -17.36
CA ILE A 584 -33.29 -22.99 -17.76
C ILE A 584 -32.58 -22.00 -16.83
N PHE A 585 -33.30 -20.96 -16.38
CA PHE A 585 -32.77 -19.95 -15.44
C PHE A 585 -32.44 -20.55 -14.07
N ASP A 586 -33.33 -21.39 -13.54
CA ASP A 586 -33.09 -22.07 -12.26
C ASP A 586 -31.86 -22.99 -12.39
N LYS A 587 -31.78 -23.80 -13.46
CA LYS A 587 -30.61 -24.67 -13.70
C LYS A 587 -29.30 -23.87 -13.77
N LEU A 588 -29.30 -22.70 -14.41
CA LEU A 588 -28.14 -21.81 -14.45
C LEU A 588 -27.78 -21.25 -13.07
N PHE A 589 -28.77 -20.87 -12.26
CA PHE A 589 -28.57 -20.40 -10.89
C PHE A 589 -27.93 -21.50 -10.03
N HIS A 590 -28.52 -22.71 -10.00
CA HIS A 590 -27.99 -23.82 -9.21
C HIS A 590 -26.62 -24.30 -9.69
N PHE A 591 -26.37 -24.26 -11.00
CA PHE A 591 -25.04 -24.54 -11.55
C PHE A 591 -24.01 -23.51 -11.07
N LYS A 592 -24.35 -22.22 -11.06
CA LYS A 592 -23.47 -21.15 -10.54
C LYS A 592 -23.18 -21.33 -9.05
N GLU A 593 -24.19 -21.64 -8.24
CA GLU A 593 -24.01 -21.91 -6.80
C GLU A 593 -23.14 -23.14 -6.56
N PHE A 594 -23.33 -24.22 -7.33
CA PHE A 594 -22.51 -25.42 -7.23
C PHE A 594 -21.04 -25.18 -7.61
N VAL A 595 -20.78 -24.46 -8.71
CA VAL A 595 -19.41 -24.08 -9.10
C VAL A 595 -18.77 -23.19 -8.05
N THR A 596 -19.53 -22.25 -7.47
CA THR A 596 -19.05 -21.37 -6.39
C THR A 596 -18.70 -22.18 -5.15
N MET A 597 -19.54 -23.12 -4.73
CA MET A 597 -19.29 -24.03 -3.61
C MET A 597 -18.04 -24.89 -3.82
N LEU A 598 -17.87 -25.47 -5.01
CA LEU A 598 -16.66 -26.25 -5.33
C LEU A 598 -15.41 -25.37 -5.31
N TYR A 599 -15.50 -24.17 -5.89
CA TYR A 599 -14.38 -23.24 -5.92
C TYR A 599 -13.97 -22.79 -4.51
N THR A 600 -14.94 -22.41 -3.65
CA THR A 600 -14.64 -22.01 -2.27
C THR A 600 -14.07 -23.16 -1.45
N GLN A 601 -14.52 -24.39 -1.68
CA GLN A 601 -13.97 -25.57 -1.03
C GLN A 601 -12.55 -25.90 -1.50
N CYS A 602 -12.26 -25.78 -2.81
CA CYS A 602 -10.90 -25.97 -3.35
C CYS A 602 -9.94 -24.91 -2.84
N CYS A 603 -10.40 -23.66 -2.75
CA CYS A 603 -9.60 -22.53 -2.28
C CYS A 603 -9.62 -22.35 -0.75
N GLN A 604 -10.11 -23.33 0.01
CA GLN A 604 -10.23 -23.22 1.46
C GLN A 604 -8.84 -23.19 2.13
N THR A 605 -8.57 -22.15 2.90
CA THR A 605 -7.29 -21.97 3.63
C THR A 605 -7.35 -22.43 5.08
N ASP A 606 -8.55 -22.72 5.58
CA ASP A 606 -8.84 -23.08 6.96
C ASP A 606 -9.64 -24.41 7.04
N GLY A 607 -9.95 -24.90 8.23
CA GLY A 607 -10.67 -26.16 8.42
C GLY A 607 -9.77 -27.38 8.25
N CYS A 608 -10.16 -28.33 7.40
CA CYS A 608 -9.49 -29.64 7.33
C CYS A 608 -7.99 -29.57 7.00
N VAL A 609 -7.55 -28.60 6.21
CA VAL A 609 -6.11 -28.45 5.88
C VAL A 609 -5.30 -28.14 7.15
N VAL A 610 -5.81 -27.21 7.98
CA VAL A 610 -5.20 -26.83 9.25
C VAL A 610 -5.23 -27.99 10.24
N ASP A 611 -6.33 -28.73 10.32
CA ASP A 611 -6.44 -29.89 11.22
C ASP A 611 -5.48 -31.01 10.85
N ARG A 612 -5.32 -31.28 9.55
CA ARG A 612 -4.32 -32.23 9.04
C ARG A 612 -2.91 -31.78 9.42
N CYS A 613 -2.54 -30.54 9.09
CA CYS A 613 -1.22 -29.99 9.45
C CYS A 613 -0.94 -30.12 10.94
N ARG A 614 -1.91 -29.73 11.77
CA ARG A 614 -1.80 -29.79 13.23
C ARG A 614 -1.57 -31.22 13.71
N ALA A 615 -2.41 -32.17 13.30
CA ALA A 615 -2.29 -33.58 13.70
C ALA A 615 -0.95 -34.19 13.28
N TRP A 616 -0.48 -33.88 12.06
CA TRP A 616 0.83 -34.35 11.59
C TRP A 616 1.98 -33.71 12.35
N CYS A 617 1.94 -32.41 12.64
CA CYS A 617 2.97 -31.75 13.46
C CYS A 617 3.02 -32.34 14.87
N GLU A 618 1.86 -32.54 15.51
CA GLU A 618 1.76 -33.16 16.83
C GLU A 618 2.34 -34.59 16.83
N SER A 619 2.09 -35.37 15.78
CA SER A 619 2.67 -36.73 15.63
C SER A 619 4.19 -36.72 15.48
N LEU A 620 4.76 -35.63 14.94
CA LEU A 620 6.20 -35.42 14.75
C LEU A 620 6.87 -34.72 15.95
N GLY A 621 6.10 -34.37 16.99
CA GLY A 621 6.61 -33.60 18.13
C GLY A 621 6.91 -32.13 17.81
N ALA A 622 6.34 -31.59 16.73
CA ALA A 622 6.53 -30.21 16.29
C ALA A 622 5.41 -29.30 16.76
N ALA A 623 5.73 -28.06 17.15
CA ALA A 623 4.73 -27.06 17.52
C ALA A 623 4.14 -26.40 16.27
N TYR A 624 2.82 -26.51 16.08
CA TYR A 624 2.10 -25.88 14.96
C TYR A 624 1.21 -24.74 15.46
N PHE A 625 1.44 -23.54 14.92
CA PHE A 625 0.69 -22.33 15.23
C PHE A 625 -0.06 -21.87 13.98
N ARG A 626 -1.38 -21.71 14.11
CA ARG A 626 -2.23 -21.13 13.08
C ARG A 626 -2.71 -19.78 13.58
N LEU A 627 -2.32 -18.69 12.90
CA LEU A 627 -2.83 -17.36 13.22
C LEU A 627 -3.72 -16.86 12.09
N THR A 628 -4.97 -16.57 12.42
CA THR A 628 -5.92 -15.95 11.49
C THR A 628 -7.01 -15.25 12.30
N PRO A 629 -7.16 -13.91 12.20
CA PRO A 629 -8.21 -13.21 12.90
C PRO A 629 -9.56 -13.49 12.26
N GLU A 630 -10.61 -13.38 13.05
CA GLU A 630 -11.96 -13.20 12.50
C GLU A 630 -12.11 -11.76 12.03
N ILE A 631 -12.59 -11.62 10.80
CA ILE A 631 -12.81 -10.32 10.16
C ILE A 631 -14.24 -10.24 9.60
N ASN A 632 -14.72 -9.02 9.45
CA ASN A 632 -15.92 -8.76 8.66
C ASN A 632 -15.72 -9.14 7.19
N ASP A 633 -16.82 -9.38 6.48
CA ASP A 633 -16.77 -9.84 5.10
C ASP A 633 -16.10 -8.80 4.18
N LEU A 634 -15.02 -9.22 3.54
CA LEU A 634 -14.11 -8.37 2.78
C LEU A 634 -13.80 -9.04 1.44
N SER A 635 -14.11 -8.44 0.29
CA SER A 635 -13.85 -9.12 -0.99
C SER A 635 -12.34 -9.32 -1.26
N LEU A 636 -11.98 -10.27 -2.14
CA LEU A 636 -10.57 -10.53 -2.48
C LEU A 636 -9.93 -9.40 -3.31
N ASP A 637 -10.76 -8.56 -3.92
CA ASP A 637 -10.41 -7.41 -4.76
C ASP A 637 -10.95 -6.10 -4.17
N GLU A 638 -11.14 -6.03 -2.85
CA GLU A 638 -11.63 -4.83 -2.19
C GLU A 638 -10.68 -3.64 -2.41
N THR A 639 -11.24 -2.50 -2.79
CA THR A 639 -10.50 -1.26 -3.05
C THR A 639 -10.87 -0.13 -2.09
N ASP A 640 -11.99 -0.27 -1.36
CA ASP A 640 -12.45 0.72 -0.38
C ASP A 640 -11.51 0.78 0.83
N ASP A 641 -10.83 1.92 0.98
CA ASP A 641 -9.91 2.19 2.07
C ASP A 641 -10.56 2.05 3.44
N SER A 642 -11.83 2.44 3.59
CA SER A 642 -12.51 2.34 4.89
C SER A 642 -12.61 0.88 5.33
N ARG A 643 -13.01 0.00 4.42
CA ARG A 643 -13.19 -1.44 4.72
C ARG A 643 -11.86 -2.14 4.94
N LEU A 644 -10.83 -1.78 4.16
CA LEU A 644 -9.47 -2.30 4.35
C LEU A 644 -8.87 -1.86 5.69
N ILE A 645 -9.03 -0.58 6.07
CA ILE A 645 -8.58 -0.05 7.36
C ILE A 645 -9.35 -0.70 8.50
N ASP A 646 -10.67 -0.86 8.40
CA ASP A 646 -11.46 -1.54 9.42
C ASP A 646 -11.02 -3.01 9.59
N ALA A 647 -10.73 -3.74 8.51
CA ALA A 647 -10.22 -5.12 8.61
C ALA A 647 -8.82 -5.20 9.25
N CYS A 648 -7.93 -4.24 8.95
CA CYS A 648 -6.63 -4.14 9.60
C CYS A 648 -6.79 -3.78 11.09
N TRP A 649 -7.71 -2.86 11.40
CA TRP A 649 -8.04 -2.48 12.78
C TRP A 649 -8.63 -3.64 13.57
N GLU A 650 -9.51 -4.44 12.96
CA GLU A 650 -10.06 -5.68 13.51
C GLU A 650 -8.97 -6.67 13.91
N THR A 651 -7.90 -6.73 13.13
CA THR A 651 -6.72 -7.54 13.44
C THR A 651 -5.99 -7.01 14.68
N ILE A 652 -5.86 -5.69 14.82
CA ILE A 652 -5.19 -5.05 15.97
C ILE A 652 -5.99 -5.23 17.26
N GLN A 653 -7.33 -5.20 17.21
CA GLN A 653 -8.19 -5.34 18.39
C GLN A 653 -8.49 -6.80 18.79
N ASN A 654 -8.09 -7.80 18.00
CA ASN A 654 -8.51 -9.19 18.22
C ASN A 654 -7.74 -9.84 19.40
N HIS A 655 -8.38 -9.90 20.57
CA HIS A 655 -7.80 -10.49 21.79
C HIS A 655 -7.42 -11.97 21.67
N VAL A 656 -8.22 -12.77 20.93
CA VAL A 656 -7.96 -14.21 20.76
C VAL A 656 -6.68 -14.42 19.96
N LEU A 657 -6.52 -13.65 18.88
CA LEU A 657 -5.30 -13.64 18.08
C LEU A 657 -4.08 -13.27 18.93
N HIS A 658 -4.19 -12.24 19.79
CA HIS A 658 -3.08 -11.82 20.67
C HIS A 658 -2.64 -12.92 21.63
N LEU A 659 -3.57 -13.72 22.16
CA LEU A 659 -3.24 -14.89 22.99
C LEU A 659 -2.44 -15.93 22.20
N GLU A 660 -2.92 -16.32 21.01
CA GLU A 660 -2.22 -17.29 20.18
C GLU A 660 -0.83 -16.77 19.76
N MET A 661 -0.74 -15.50 19.36
CA MET A 661 0.52 -14.82 19.06
C MET A 661 1.48 -14.86 20.24
N TRP A 662 1.02 -14.57 21.45
CA TRP A 662 1.86 -14.59 22.63
C TRP A 662 2.45 -15.97 22.92
N THR A 663 1.65 -17.04 22.76
CA THR A 663 2.15 -18.41 22.92
C THR A 663 3.23 -18.75 21.89
N PHE A 664 3.04 -18.34 20.64
CA PHE A 664 4.02 -18.50 19.58
C PHE A 664 5.31 -17.69 19.86
N ILE A 665 5.18 -16.43 20.25
CA ILE A 665 6.30 -15.53 20.54
C ILE A 665 7.18 -16.11 21.65
N THR A 666 6.55 -16.62 22.71
CA THR A 666 7.24 -17.25 23.83
C THR A 666 8.06 -18.45 23.37
N GLU A 667 7.47 -19.33 22.55
CA GLU A 667 8.15 -20.49 21.98
C GLU A 667 9.34 -20.08 21.09
N LEU A 668 9.14 -19.08 20.24
CA LEU A 668 10.18 -18.57 19.34
C LEU A 668 11.38 -18.02 20.14
N GLN A 669 11.15 -17.28 21.22
CA GLN A 669 12.20 -16.72 22.07
C GLN A 669 12.93 -17.80 22.88
N CYS A 670 12.20 -18.82 23.39
CA CYS A 670 12.80 -19.99 24.02
C CYS A 670 13.73 -20.75 23.05
N SER A 671 13.33 -20.89 21.78
CA SER A 671 14.17 -21.55 20.77
C SER A 671 15.49 -20.82 20.48
N ARG A 672 15.50 -19.48 20.56
CA ARG A 672 16.68 -18.63 20.32
C ARG A 672 17.70 -18.65 21.45
N SER A 673 17.25 -18.90 22.69
CA SER A 673 18.09 -18.84 23.88
C SER A 673 18.83 -20.15 24.21
N ARG A 674 18.74 -21.17 23.33
CA ARG A 674 19.42 -22.48 23.43
C ARG A 674 20.97 -22.43 23.55
N GLY A 675 21.60 -21.25 23.55
CA GLY A 675 23.04 -21.08 23.84
C GLY A 675 23.38 -20.70 25.29
N VAL A 676 22.38 -20.52 26.18
CA VAL A 676 22.58 -20.20 27.60
C VAL A 676 22.13 -21.41 28.41
N SER A 677 23.01 -21.96 29.26
CA SER A 677 22.69 -23.14 30.07
C SER A 677 21.46 -22.87 30.95
N PHE A 678 20.31 -23.45 30.59
CA PHE A 678 19.12 -23.41 31.42
C PHE A 678 19.27 -24.44 32.54
N GLY A 679 19.55 -23.97 33.75
CA GLY A 679 19.50 -24.80 34.96
C GLY A 679 18.10 -25.41 35.11
N ARG A 680 18.06 -26.67 35.57
CA ARG A 680 16.85 -27.46 35.83
C ARG A 680 15.75 -26.63 36.48
N ILE A 681 14.56 -26.65 35.89
CA ILE A 681 13.32 -26.22 36.55
C ILE A 681 12.99 -27.28 37.60
N ILE A 682 13.12 -26.94 38.89
CA ILE A 682 12.71 -27.80 39.99
C ILE A 682 11.27 -27.42 40.33
N ILE A 683 10.33 -28.33 40.07
CA ILE A 683 8.95 -28.20 40.53
C ILE A 683 8.90 -28.86 41.91
N LYS A 684 8.66 -28.07 42.96
CA LYS A 684 8.34 -28.61 44.28
C LYS A 684 6.82 -28.71 44.40
N GLU A 685 6.32 -29.93 44.50
CA GLU A 685 4.93 -30.18 44.91
C GLU A 685 4.84 -30.09 46.43
N SER A 686 4.10 -29.11 46.94
CA SER A 686 3.71 -29.07 48.35
C SER A 686 2.19 -29.26 48.47
N VAL A 687 1.78 -30.33 49.15
CA VAL A 687 0.38 -30.57 49.50
C VAL A 687 0.15 -30.01 50.89
N HIS A 688 -0.57 -28.88 50.98
CA HIS A 688 -0.98 -28.34 52.27
C HIS A 688 -2.33 -28.94 52.68
N HIS A 689 -2.30 -29.84 53.66
CA HIS A 689 -3.51 -30.31 54.34
C HIS A 689 -3.91 -29.32 55.43
N ASN A 690 -4.96 -28.52 55.19
CA ASN A 690 -5.60 -27.76 56.24
C ASN A 690 -6.47 -28.68 57.10
N SER A 691 -6.13 -28.80 58.38
CA SER A 691 -6.93 -29.49 59.38
C SER A 691 -8.08 -28.59 59.87
N SER A 692 -9.17 -28.52 59.11
CA SER A 692 -10.48 -28.12 59.64
C SER A 692 -11.60 -28.96 59.01
N PRO A 693 -12.62 -29.38 59.79
CA PRO A 693 -13.62 -30.33 59.32
C PRO A 693 -14.80 -29.58 58.70
N CYS A 694 -14.60 -28.89 57.57
CA CYS A 694 -15.65 -28.49 56.63
C CYS A 694 -14.98 -28.00 55.33
N PHE A 695 -15.30 -28.64 54.20
CA PHE A 695 -14.71 -28.47 52.85
C PHE A 695 -13.30 -29.04 52.64
N LYS A 696 -13.24 -30.23 52.00
CA LYS A 696 -12.01 -30.75 51.38
C LYS A 696 -11.86 -30.14 49.98
N ALA A 697 -10.98 -29.14 49.86
CA ALA A 697 -10.33 -28.81 48.60
C ALA A 697 -8.82 -28.85 48.85
N ALA A 698 -8.11 -29.80 48.24
CA ALA A 698 -6.65 -29.80 48.24
C ALA A 698 -6.18 -28.71 47.29
N LYS A 699 -5.53 -27.67 47.81
CA LYS A 699 -4.86 -26.66 46.98
C LYS A 699 -3.50 -27.24 46.58
N LEU A 700 -3.35 -27.58 45.30
CA LEU A 700 -2.05 -27.85 44.68
C LEU A 700 -1.43 -26.51 44.32
N SER A 701 -0.38 -26.12 45.05
CA SER A 701 0.47 -24.98 44.71
C SER A 701 1.73 -25.49 44.01
N TYR A 702 2.01 -24.95 42.83
CA TYR A 702 3.26 -25.19 42.10
C TYR A 702 4.17 -23.97 42.28
N GLU A 703 5.26 -24.11 43.03
CA GLU A 703 6.35 -23.13 43.01
C GLU A 703 7.24 -23.39 41.79
N VAL A 704 7.36 -22.39 40.91
CA VAL A 704 8.26 -22.43 39.75
C VAL A 704 9.43 -21.49 40.03
N GLU A 705 10.58 -22.06 40.39
CA GLU A 705 11.82 -21.28 40.50
C GLU A 705 12.39 -20.99 39.10
N PHE A 706 12.24 -19.74 38.65
CA PHE A 706 12.88 -19.25 37.44
C PHE A 706 14.35 -18.93 37.70
N THR A 707 15.24 -19.46 36.84
CA THR A 707 16.67 -19.12 36.85
C THR A 707 16.89 -17.65 36.49
N THR A 708 18.03 -17.08 36.90
CA THR A 708 18.39 -15.66 36.69
C THR A 708 18.30 -15.21 35.23
N GLY A 709 18.56 -16.09 34.26
CA GLY A 709 18.40 -15.79 32.83
C GLY A 709 16.94 -15.68 32.36
N MET A 710 16.03 -16.50 32.90
CA MET A 710 14.59 -16.36 32.65
C MET A 710 14.04 -15.07 33.28
N ARG A 711 14.51 -14.71 34.46
CA ARG A 711 14.09 -13.46 35.13
C ARG A 711 14.49 -12.23 34.34
N SER A 712 15.67 -12.20 33.71
CA SER A 712 16.07 -11.04 32.89
C SER A 712 15.29 -10.95 31.59
N ALA A 713 14.99 -12.07 30.93
CA ALA A 713 14.16 -12.10 29.73
C ALA A 713 12.71 -11.67 30.04
N ILE A 714 12.13 -12.18 31.12
CA ILE A 714 10.78 -11.85 31.58
C ILE A 714 10.72 -10.39 32.08
N ALA A 715 11.73 -9.89 32.80
CA ALA A 715 11.79 -8.49 33.24
C ALA A 715 11.95 -7.51 32.07
N CYS A 716 12.72 -7.90 31.04
CA CYS A 716 12.86 -7.12 29.81
C CYS A 716 11.55 -7.08 28.99
N LEU A 717 10.76 -8.16 29.04
CA LEU A 717 9.45 -8.28 28.38
C LEU A 717 8.30 -7.60 29.15
N LEU A 718 8.36 -7.53 30.48
CA LEU A 718 7.32 -6.92 31.32
C LEU A 718 7.53 -5.43 31.59
N GLY A 719 8.66 -4.84 31.17
CA GLY A 719 8.97 -3.42 31.42
C GLY A 719 9.13 -3.07 32.91
N VAL A 720 9.26 -4.07 33.79
CA VAL A 720 9.46 -3.87 35.23
C VAL A 720 10.93 -4.09 35.53
N GLY A 721 11.58 -3.08 36.12
CA GLY A 721 12.95 -3.19 36.62
C GLY A 721 13.08 -4.43 37.51
N ALA A 722 14.04 -5.30 37.18
CA ALA A 722 14.25 -6.54 37.91
C ALA A 722 14.55 -6.25 39.39
N THR A 723 13.55 -6.42 40.26
CA THR A 723 13.77 -6.46 41.71
C THR A 723 13.20 -7.75 42.30
N LYS A 724 14.11 -8.39 43.05
CA LYS A 724 14.16 -9.72 43.68
C LYS A 724 12.91 -10.57 43.82
#